data_AF-A0A7L9FKH8-F1
#
_entry.id   AF-A0A7L9FKH8-F1
#
_cell.length_a   1.000
_cell.length_b   1.000
_cell.length_c   1.000
_cell.angle_alpha   90.00
_cell.angle_beta   90.00
_cell.angle_gamma   90.00
#
_symmetry.space_group_name_H-M   'P 1'
#
loop_
_entity.id
_entity.type
_entity.pdbx_description
1 polymer ?
#
loop_
_entity_poly.entity_id
_entity_poly.type
_entity_poly.pdbx_seq_one_letter_code
_entity_poly.pdbx_strand_id
1 'polypeptide(L)'
;MQEALVLAWLAPYLATAAIIALNRASWRVKSLVSITAIFASAIASAVGLLEVARGHEVRVAFQWVKTLGVNIGVLFDGLSSLMAVVVSWLSFLIAVYSHEYMRGEGGETRYWLFFTFFVGSMMLLVLSDNLLAMFIGWEGTGLASYALIGHWFTDEEERWVGDPGRRALGVPMWFEPSHSGLRALVFTRLGDVGMIFGVATLHTLLGTTLLATIAEGAWATSLLARGVLPVFLWLLFLGAIAKSAQFPFHEWLVTAMTGPTSVSALIHAATMVKAGVYFLLRFAPVLVVAHTLLSASGAPQAIPSFLEGLALLGALTAFMMATMALVSRELKLILAYSTASQLGYMFMGVAVGTLALGSVGGLVAGFAHLMSHAVFKATLFLAAGAVIHAVHSRFIDDMGGLASSMKLTALAFLLATLSLSGIPPFAGFWTKDEIIHLSAEAGLLAPTVLAVVTAGLTATYSARAFARVFSGKRHELHAHEPGLAMLAPYLTLGFLSLALGLAWPLVGHSLEALLEHTLGAVESHQLLKASPLVGATEATLVLALLGFSATLYLYAFRGWSPYVRVKGSELLYSVYSFLYDRWLINSLYYRFIVAGAKQVSSLTSRLVDTGIVDRFYHRLLPTLFARLSGIASRLVEASYDSLLHVRLVGLFKGLWSSFRKMQTGRAPHYLIYFWLGASVVLLLLAAGWFKW
;
A
#
# COMPACT_ATOMS: atom_id res chain seq x y z
N MET A 1 9.09 26.61 20.62
CA MET A 1 8.55 25.33 21.14
C MET A 1 7.82 24.54 20.06
N GLN A 2 6.86 25.16 19.34
CA GLN A 2 6.10 24.48 18.28
C GLN A 2 6.97 23.93 17.14
N GLU A 3 8.03 24.62 16.70
CA GLU A 3 8.96 24.10 15.69
C GLU A 3 9.65 22.78 16.10
N ALA A 4 9.84 22.54 17.40
CA ALA A 4 10.42 21.30 17.89
C ALA A 4 9.50 20.08 17.66
N LEU A 5 8.20 20.29 17.41
CA LEU A 5 7.26 19.21 17.09
C LEU A 5 7.54 18.57 15.72
N VAL A 6 8.34 19.21 14.86
CA VAL A 6 8.85 18.61 13.61
C VAL A 6 9.69 17.36 13.91
N LEU A 7 10.28 17.26 15.11
CA LEU A 7 10.99 16.05 15.54
C LEU A 7 10.07 14.81 15.58
N ALA A 8 8.75 14.97 15.65
CA ALA A 8 7.80 13.85 15.66
C ALA A 8 7.96 12.94 14.43
N TRP A 9 8.23 13.49 13.23
CA TRP A 9 8.51 12.68 12.04
C TRP A 9 9.98 12.71 11.61
N LEU A 10 10.73 13.76 11.98
CA LEU A 10 12.12 13.91 11.56
C LEU A 10 13.08 13.00 12.36
N ALA A 11 12.85 12.80 13.67
CA ALA A 11 13.77 12.02 14.50
C ALA A 11 13.99 10.58 14.00
N PRO A 12 12.95 9.82 13.58
CA PRO A 12 13.15 8.50 12.97
C PRO A 12 13.95 8.55 11.66
N TYR A 13 13.78 9.58 10.81
CA TYR A 13 14.59 9.72 9.60
C TYR A 13 16.05 10.06 9.90
N LEU A 14 16.32 10.87 10.92
CA LEU A 14 17.68 11.12 11.39
C LEU A 14 18.35 9.83 11.88
N ALA A 15 17.61 8.96 12.57
CA ALA A 15 18.10 7.64 12.93
C ALA A 15 18.39 6.77 11.70
N THR A 16 17.54 6.81 10.66
CA THR A 16 17.80 6.12 9.39
C THR A 16 19.14 6.55 8.78
N ALA A 17 19.41 7.85 8.70
CA ALA A 17 20.68 8.37 8.21
C ALA A 17 21.86 7.95 9.11
N ALA A 18 21.68 8.00 10.44
CA ALA A 18 22.69 7.58 11.40
C ALA A 18 23.01 6.08 11.29
N ILE A 19 22.03 5.21 11.06
CA ILE A 19 22.26 3.76 10.90
C ILE A 19 23.10 3.46 9.66
N ILE A 20 22.92 4.22 8.57
CA ILE A 20 23.76 4.11 7.38
C ILE A 20 25.21 4.46 7.72
N ALA A 21 25.43 5.58 8.42
CA ALA A 21 26.75 5.99 8.86
C ALA A 21 27.38 4.99 9.85
N LEU A 22 26.56 4.36 10.69
CA LEU A 22 26.94 3.39 11.71
C LEU A 22 26.89 1.93 11.23
N ASN A 23 26.98 1.66 9.92
CA ASN A 23 26.86 0.29 9.38
C ASN A 23 27.85 -0.70 10.02
N ARG A 24 29.07 -0.25 10.36
CA ARG A 24 30.11 -1.09 11.02
C ARG A 24 29.96 -1.19 12.54
N ALA A 25 29.04 -0.45 13.15
CA ALA A 25 28.82 -0.48 14.59
C ALA A 25 28.15 -1.78 15.03
N SER A 26 28.19 -2.06 16.33
CA SER A 26 27.51 -3.21 16.90
C SER A 26 25.97 -3.05 16.84
N TRP A 27 25.28 -4.18 16.87
CA TRP A 27 23.82 -4.26 16.90
C TRP A 27 23.18 -3.49 18.06
N ARG A 28 23.86 -3.47 19.21
CA ARG A 28 23.42 -2.75 20.42
C ARG A 28 23.37 -1.25 20.17
N VAL A 29 24.38 -0.70 19.48
CA VAL A 29 24.43 0.72 19.14
C VAL A 29 23.33 1.06 18.13
N LYS A 30 23.19 0.28 17.06
CA LYS A 30 22.14 0.47 16.05
C LYS A 30 20.73 0.45 16.64
N SER A 31 20.44 -0.53 17.50
CA SER A 31 19.15 -0.64 18.19
C SER A 31 18.91 0.50 19.18
N LEU A 32 19.92 0.90 19.98
CA LEU A 32 19.79 1.99 20.93
C LEU A 32 19.51 3.34 20.25
N VAL A 33 20.23 3.64 19.15
CA VAL A 33 20.00 4.85 18.34
C VAL A 33 18.56 4.86 17.81
N SER A 34 18.10 3.73 17.27
CA SER A 34 16.75 3.59 16.72
C SER A 34 15.67 3.78 17.79
N ILE A 35 15.80 3.09 18.93
CA ILE A 35 14.84 3.16 20.04
C ILE A 35 14.77 4.58 20.60
N THR A 36 15.92 5.24 20.80
CA THR A 36 15.99 6.59 21.35
C THR A 36 15.33 7.62 20.42
N ALA A 37 15.55 7.50 19.11
CA ALA A 37 14.93 8.39 18.13
C ALA A 37 13.42 8.21 18.03
N ILE A 38 12.93 6.97 18.09
CA ILE A 38 11.48 6.68 18.10
C ILE A 38 10.86 7.14 19.42
N PHE A 39 11.57 7.01 20.54
CA PHE A 39 11.12 7.57 21.82
C PHE A 39 11.00 9.10 21.76
N ALA A 40 11.98 9.79 21.16
CA ALA A 40 11.90 11.25 20.94
C ALA A 40 10.69 11.63 20.08
N SER A 41 10.40 10.85 19.03
CA SER A 41 9.17 11.00 18.23
C SER A 41 7.90 10.82 19.06
N ALA A 42 7.87 9.85 19.98
CA ALA A 42 6.74 9.58 20.87
C ALA A 42 6.50 10.71 21.88
N ILE A 43 7.57 11.27 22.44
CA ILE A 43 7.50 12.45 23.32
C ILE A 43 7.00 13.67 22.54
N ALA A 44 7.54 13.94 21.35
CA ALA A 44 7.08 15.05 20.51
C ALA A 44 5.59 14.91 20.15
N SER A 45 5.13 13.69 19.84
CA SER A 45 3.72 13.42 19.54
C SER A 45 2.81 13.63 20.76
N ALA A 46 3.26 13.22 21.95
CA ALA A 46 2.52 13.45 23.19
C ALA A 46 2.42 14.94 23.54
N VAL A 47 3.50 15.72 23.34
CA VAL A 47 3.48 17.18 23.50
C VAL A 47 2.51 17.82 22.50
N GLY A 48 2.50 17.36 21.24
CA GLY A 48 1.55 17.82 20.24
C GLY A 48 0.09 17.55 20.63
N LEU A 49 -0.22 16.37 21.17
CA LEU A 49 -1.56 16.06 21.71
C LEU A 49 -1.94 16.96 22.88
N LEU A 50 -1.00 17.28 23.78
CA LEU A 50 -1.26 18.18 24.90
C LEU A 50 -1.56 19.62 24.45
N GLU A 51 -0.91 20.12 23.40
CA GLU A 51 -1.22 21.43 22.82
C GLU A 51 -2.63 21.45 22.20
N VAL A 52 -3.00 20.40 21.44
CA VAL A 52 -4.35 20.27 20.87
C VAL A 52 -5.41 20.15 21.96
N ALA A 53 -5.15 19.39 23.02
CA ALA A 53 -6.07 19.26 24.16
C ALA A 53 -6.28 20.57 24.93
N ARG A 54 -5.37 21.55 24.81
CA ARG A 54 -5.52 22.92 25.34
C ARG A 54 -6.27 23.85 24.39
N GLY A 55 -6.70 23.36 23.23
CA GLY A 55 -7.40 24.13 22.20
C GLY A 55 -6.47 24.78 21.16
N HIS A 56 -5.18 24.44 21.13
CA HIS A 56 -4.23 24.97 20.16
C HIS A 56 -3.96 23.95 19.05
N GLU A 57 -4.58 24.12 17.89
CA GLU A 57 -4.12 23.44 16.68
C GLU A 57 -2.70 23.93 16.34
N VAL A 58 -1.77 22.99 16.14
CA VAL A 58 -0.38 23.35 15.81
C VAL A 58 -0.08 23.03 14.37
N ARG A 59 0.15 24.08 13.59
CA ARG A 59 0.59 23.98 12.20
C ARG A 59 1.94 24.67 12.02
N VAL A 60 2.97 23.87 11.71
CA VAL A 60 4.30 24.36 11.34
C VAL A 60 4.58 23.84 9.95
N ALA A 61 4.71 24.74 8.97
CA ALA A 61 4.88 24.38 7.57
C ALA A 61 6.04 25.16 6.94
N PHE A 62 6.90 24.44 6.23
CA PHE A 62 7.98 24.99 5.42
C PHE A 62 7.65 24.77 3.95
N GLN A 63 7.89 25.78 3.12
CA GLN A 63 7.67 25.65 1.68
C GLN A 63 8.71 24.70 1.09
N TRP A 64 8.26 23.61 0.46
CA TRP A 64 9.14 22.61 -0.16
C TRP A 64 9.22 22.78 -1.67
N VAL A 65 8.08 22.68 -2.38
CA VAL A 65 8.02 22.87 -3.84
C VAL A 65 7.10 24.04 -4.16
N LYS A 66 7.68 25.23 -4.31
CA LYS A 66 6.96 26.49 -4.53
C LYS A 66 6.05 26.46 -5.76
N THR A 67 6.49 25.85 -6.85
CA THR A 67 5.73 25.77 -8.11
C THR A 67 4.46 24.91 -8.00
N LEU A 68 4.43 23.96 -7.07
CA LEU A 68 3.30 23.06 -6.84
C LEU A 68 2.48 23.45 -5.59
N GLY A 69 2.88 24.51 -4.87
CA GLY A 69 2.24 24.91 -3.61
C GLY A 69 2.40 23.88 -2.48
N VAL A 70 3.44 23.04 -2.53
CA VAL A 70 3.62 21.92 -1.59
C VAL A 70 4.45 22.37 -0.41
N ASN A 71 3.90 22.17 0.79
CA ASN A 71 4.59 22.41 2.05
C ASN A 71 5.02 21.08 2.69
N ILE A 72 6.05 21.12 3.52
CA ILE A 72 6.45 20.02 4.40
C ILE A 72 6.48 20.53 5.83
N GLY A 73 5.93 19.78 6.76
CA GLY A 73 5.66 20.32 8.08
C GLY A 73 4.99 19.33 9.03
N VAL A 74 4.32 19.88 10.04
CA VAL A 74 3.46 19.15 10.96
C VAL A 74 2.13 19.88 11.11
N LEU A 75 1.05 19.11 11.06
CA LEU A 75 -0.31 19.48 11.42
C LEU A 75 -0.74 18.60 12.59
N PHE A 76 -0.84 19.18 13.78
CA PHE A 76 -1.43 18.57 14.96
C PHE A 76 -2.83 19.15 15.16
N ASP A 77 -3.84 18.37 14.78
CA ASP A 77 -5.24 18.54 15.13
C ASP A 77 -5.73 17.34 15.95
N GLY A 78 -7.02 17.24 16.26
CA GLY A 78 -7.56 16.15 17.08
C GLY A 78 -7.26 14.76 16.50
N LEU A 79 -7.43 14.59 15.18
CA LEU A 79 -7.22 13.29 14.53
C LEU A 79 -5.74 12.94 14.37
N SER A 80 -4.90 13.86 13.88
CA SER A 80 -3.47 13.58 13.66
C SER A 80 -2.73 13.43 14.97
N SER A 81 -3.06 14.20 16.01
CA SER A 81 -2.37 14.11 17.30
C SER A 81 -2.58 12.77 17.98
N LEU A 82 -3.83 12.28 18.02
CA LEU A 82 -4.17 10.96 18.54
C LEU A 82 -3.50 9.86 17.72
N MET A 83 -3.56 9.94 16.39
CA MET A 83 -2.92 8.96 15.53
C MET A 83 -1.39 8.96 15.66
N ALA A 84 -0.78 10.14 15.78
CA ALA A 84 0.66 10.31 16.00
C ALA A 84 1.11 9.65 17.31
N VAL A 85 0.35 9.83 18.40
CA VAL A 85 0.61 9.16 19.68
C VAL A 85 0.50 7.65 19.55
N VAL A 86 -0.56 7.14 18.91
CA VAL A 86 -0.73 5.69 18.70
C VAL A 86 0.43 5.10 17.90
N VAL A 87 0.78 5.72 16.77
CA VAL A 87 1.86 5.24 15.88
C VAL A 87 3.20 5.26 16.61
N SER A 88 3.57 6.38 17.22
CA SER A 88 4.90 6.57 17.81
C SER A 88 5.13 5.73 19.08
N TRP A 89 4.16 5.66 20.00
CA TRP A 89 4.29 4.85 21.22
C TRP A 89 4.25 3.35 20.95
N LEU A 90 3.39 2.88 20.04
CA LEU A 90 3.41 1.47 19.64
C LEU A 90 4.72 1.13 18.93
N SER A 91 5.19 1.99 18.03
CA SER A 91 6.47 1.79 17.35
C SER A 91 7.64 1.76 18.33
N PHE A 92 7.61 2.58 19.38
CA PHE A 92 8.60 2.57 20.46
C PHE A 92 8.60 1.22 21.20
N LEU A 93 7.44 0.75 21.65
CA LEU A 93 7.31 -0.54 22.35
C LEU A 93 7.73 -1.72 21.46
N ILE A 94 7.38 -1.68 20.17
CA ILE A 94 7.82 -2.68 19.20
C ILE A 94 9.33 -2.60 18.98
N ALA A 95 9.93 -1.40 18.93
CA ALA A 95 11.38 -1.24 18.83
C ALA A 95 12.12 -1.82 20.05
N VAL A 96 11.58 -1.62 21.27
CA VAL A 96 12.12 -2.23 22.49
C VAL A 96 12.06 -3.76 22.40
N TYR A 97 10.92 -4.31 21.96
CA TYR A 97 10.76 -5.74 21.72
C TYR A 97 11.80 -6.27 20.69
N SER A 98 11.99 -5.52 19.59
CA SER A 98 12.89 -5.89 18.51
C SER A 98 14.36 -5.97 18.93
N HIS A 99 14.77 -5.24 19.97
CA HIS A 99 16.13 -5.29 20.49
C HIS A 99 16.54 -6.73 20.86
N GLU A 100 15.66 -7.44 21.57
CA GLU A 100 15.92 -8.81 21.98
C GLU A 100 15.50 -9.82 20.90
N TYR A 101 14.36 -9.60 20.23
CA TYR A 101 13.87 -10.52 19.20
C TYR A 101 14.82 -10.68 18.00
N MET A 102 15.50 -9.61 17.59
CA MET A 102 16.45 -9.63 16.47
C MET A 102 17.89 -9.96 16.89
N ARG A 103 18.11 -10.36 18.15
CA ARG A 103 19.45 -10.62 18.66
C ARG A 103 20.04 -11.86 17.98
N GLY A 104 21.18 -11.69 17.31
CA GLY A 104 21.89 -12.78 16.63
C GLY A 104 21.31 -13.13 15.26
N GLU A 105 20.30 -12.39 14.79
CA GLU A 105 19.77 -12.49 13.42
C GLU A 105 20.65 -11.71 12.44
N GLY A 106 20.76 -12.20 11.20
CA GLY A 106 21.50 -11.53 10.14
C GLY A 106 20.84 -10.23 9.64
N GLY A 107 21.64 -9.32 9.09
CA GLY A 107 21.12 -8.14 8.35
C GLY A 107 20.60 -6.99 9.21
N GLU A 108 21.06 -6.84 10.44
CA GLU A 108 20.57 -5.82 11.40
C GLU A 108 20.58 -4.39 10.88
N THR A 109 21.59 -4.00 10.08
CA THR A 109 21.65 -2.64 9.51
C THR A 109 20.44 -2.41 8.59
N ARG A 110 20.11 -3.40 7.74
CA ARG A 110 18.92 -3.37 6.88
C ARG A 110 17.66 -3.28 7.75
N TYR A 111 17.56 -4.12 8.77
CA TYR A 111 16.41 -4.15 9.67
C TYR A 111 16.15 -2.77 10.29
N TRP A 112 17.13 -2.21 11.00
CA TRP A 112 16.95 -0.95 11.72
C TRP A 112 16.77 0.24 10.79
N LEU A 113 17.50 0.27 9.65
CA LEU A 113 17.35 1.32 8.64
C LEU A 113 15.91 1.39 8.13
N PHE A 114 15.35 0.26 7.70
CA PHE A 114 13.98 0.24 7.21
C PHE A 114 12.95 0.36 8.32
N PHE A 115 13.23 -0.09 9.55
CA PHE A 115 12.36 0.10 10.71
C PHE A 115 12.18 1.59 11.04
N THR A 116 13.26 2.35 11.17
CA THR A 116 13.17 3.79 11.49
C THR A 116 12.64 4.60 10.31
N PHE A 117 13.01 4.22 9.07
CA PHE A 117 12.47 4.84 7.85
C PHE A 117 10.96 4.59 7.73
N PHE A 118 10.50 3.40 8.09
CA PHE A 118 9.08 3.06 8.15
C PHE A 118 8.34 3.98 9.12
N VAL A 119 8.83 4.12 10.37
CA VAL A 119 8.20 4.95 11.40
C VAL A 119 8.19 6.42 10.96
N GLY A 120 9.31 6.95 10.47
CA GLY A 120 9.38 8.34 9.96
C GLY A 120 8.38 8.60 8.82
N SER A 121 8.24 7.65 7.90
CA SER A 121 7.30 7.74 6.77
C SER A 121 5.83 7.71 7.23
N MET A 122 5.51 6.87 8.22
CA MET A 122 4.17 6.86 8.81
C MET A 122 3.87 8.16 9.56
N MET A 123 4.83 8.70 10.31
CA MET A 123 4.65 9.97 11.02
C MET A 123 4.50 11.14 10.05
N LEU A 124 5.26 11.17 8.96
CA LEU A 124 5.09 12.17 7.89
C LEU A 124 3.70 12.08 7.26
N LEU A 125 3.22 10.86 6.97
CA LEU A 125 1.87 10.64 6.43
C LEU A 125 0.79 11.22 7.35
N VAL A 126 0.87 10.92 8.65
CA VAL A 126 -0.14 11.33 9.63
C VAL A 126 -0.12 12.84 9.86
N LEU A 127 1.06 13.45 9.95
CA LEU A 127 1.21 14.88 10.29
C LEU A 127 1.20 15.82 9.08
N SER A 128 0.96 15.31 7.86
CA SER A 128 0.93 16.14 6.65
C SER A 128 -0.35 16.97 6.53
N ASP A 129 -0.21 18.24 6.15
CA ASP A 129 -1.32 19.18 5.87
C ASP A 129 -1.77 19.20 4.41
N ASN A 130 -1.09 18.43 3.54
CA ASN A 130 -1.37 18.34 2.11
C ASN A 130 -1.24 16.91 1.59
N LEU A 131 -1.99 16.61 0.52
CA LEU A 131 -2.08 15.27 -0.04
C LEU A 131 -0.77 14.76 -0.63
N LEU A 132 0.07 15.64 -1.19
CA LEU A 132 1.31 15.19 -1.82
C LEU A 132 2.36 14.78 -0.78
N ALA A 133 2.53 15.55 0.30
CA ALA A 133 3.39 15.17 1.42
C ALA A 133 2.87 13.89 2.11
N MET A 134 1.55 13.77 2.29
CA MET A 134 0.94 12.54 2.79
C MET A 134 1.25 11.35 1.86
N PHE A 135 1.16 11.54 0.53
CA PHE A 135 1.50 10.53 -0.47
C PHE A 135 2.99 10.15 -0.43
N ILE A 136 3.90 11.05 -0.08
CA ILE A 136 5.33 10.72 0.11
C ILE A 136 5.54 9.85 1.34
N GLY A 137 4.86 10.14 2.45
CA GLY A 137 4.86 9.24 3.61
C GLY A 137 4.25 7.87 3.25
N TRP A 138 3.17 7.87 2.47
CA TRP A 138 2.48 6.68 1.95
C TRP A 138 3.40 5.78 1.11
N GLU A 139 3.92 6.36 0.03
CA GLU A 139 5.29 6.25 -0.49
C GLU A 139 6.29 5.36 0.27
N GLY A 140 6.86 6.02 1.28
CA GLY A 140 7.93 5.51 2.12
C GLY A 140 7.50 4.30 2.94
N THR A 141 6.28 4.28 3.48
CA THR A 141 5.79 3.09 4.21
C THR A 141 5.70 1.85 3.31
N GLY A 142 5.32 2.03 2.04
CA GLY A 142 5.29 0.94 1.06
C GLY A 142 6.69 0.40 0.77
N LEU A 143 7.66 1.27 0.49
CA LEU A 143 9.04 0.86 0.27
C LEU A 143 9.65 0.17 1.49
N ALA A 144 9.41 0.71 2.67
CA ALA A 144 9.93 0.15 3.91
C ALA A 144 9.31 -1.22 4.22
N SER A 145 8.00 -1.38 3.99
CA SER A 145 7.31 -2.66 4.15
C SER A 145 7.87 -3.74 3.22
N TYR A 146 8.15 -3.40 1.96
CA TYR A 146 8.78 -4.31 1.00
C TYR A 146 10.09 -4.88 1.57
N ALA A 147 10.95 -4.00 2.09
CA ALA A 147 12.25 -4.40 2.58
C ALA A 147 12.19 -5.18 3.90
N LEU A 148 11.25 -4.85 4.78
CA LEU A 148 11.06 -5.50 6.07
C LEU A 148 10.33 -6.86 5.96
N ILE A 149 9.39 -7.01 5.03
CA ILE A 149 8.75 -8.30 4.73
C ILE A 149 9.79 -9.23 4.11
N GLY A 150 10.52 -8.77 3.10
CA GLY A 150 11.63 -9.50 2.49
C GLY A 150 12.95 -9.36 3.25
N HIS A 151 12.92 -9.29 4.60
CA HIS A 151 14.14 -9.17 5.41
C HIS A 151 15.03 -10.40 5.25
N TRP A 152 14.44 -11.60 5.37
CA TRP A 152 15.11 -12.88 5.14
C TRP A 152 15.09 -13.25 3.65
N PHE A 153 15.75 -12.44 2.82
CA PHE A 153 15.80 -12.61 1.36
C PHE A 153 16.56 -13.86 0.88
N THR A 154 17.15 -14.63 1.80
CA THR A 154 17.75 -15.95 1.54
C THR A 154 16.70 -17.03 1.31
N ASP A 155 15.43 -16.74 1.58
CA ASP A 155 14.27 -17.58 1.27
C ASP A 155 14.31 -18.98 1.90
N GLU A 156 14.82 -19.06 3.13
CA GLU A 156 14.81 -20.27 3.96
C GLU A 156 13.37 -20.80 4.17
N GLU A 157 13.17 -22.11 4.02
CA GLU A 157 11.85 -22.77 4.07
C GLU A 157 11.09 -22.53 5.39
N GLU A 158 11.83 -22.45 6.49
CA GLU A 158 11.31 -22.15 7.84
C GLU A 158 10.64 -20.77 7.91
N ARG A 159 11.06 -19.83 7.05
CA ARG A 159 10.56 -18.45 6.97
C ARG A 159 9.42 -18.27 5.97
N TRP A 160 9.06 -19.32 5.22
CA TRP A 160 7.93 -19.27 4.30
C TRP A 160 6.59 -19.06 5.02
N VAL A 161 5.56 -18.74 4.26
CA VAL A 161 4.18 -18.68 4.75
C VAL A 161 3.32 -19.57 3.86
N GLY A 162 2.47 -20.38 4.47
CA GLY A 162 1.67 -21.41 3.82
C GLY A 162 2.25 -22.81 4.04
N ASP A 163 1.52 -23.81 3.55
CA ASP A 163 1.94 -25.21 3.57
C ASP A 163 2.78 -25.53 2.32
N PRO A 164 4.07 -25.88 2.47
CA PRO A 164 4.88 -26.37 1.35
C PRO A 164 4.19 -27.55 0.64
N GLY A 165 4.21 -27.51 -0.69
CA GLY A 165 3.58 -28.54 -1.53
C GLY A 165 2.08 -28.38 -1.78
N ARG A 166 1.34 -27.60 -0.98
CA ARG A 166 -0.09 -27.35 -1.23
C ARG A 166 -0.28 -26.46 -2.46
N ARG A 167 -1.23 -26.85 -3.32
CA ARG A 167 -1.60 -26.10 -4.53
C ARG A 167 -3.11 -25.98 -4.66
N ALA A 168 -3.57 -24.84 -5.16
CA ALA A 168 -4.97 -24.61 -5.52
C ALA A 168 -5.03 -24.12 -6.97
N LEU A 169 -5.83 -24.79 -7.80
CA LEU A 169 -5.90 -24.55 -9.26
C LEU A 169 -4.51 -24.54 -9.95
N GLY A 170 -3.58 -25.37 -9.47
CA GLY A 170 -2.22 -25.48 -9.99
C GLY A 170 -1.23 -24.42 -9.50
N VAL A 171 -1.69 -23.44 -8.71
CA VAL A 171 -0.87 -22.35 -8.15
C VAL A 171 -0.42 -22.71 -6.73
N PRO A 172 0.86 -22.49 -6.35
CA PRO A 172 1.32 -22.71 -4.98
C PRO A 172 0.58 -21.81 -3.98
N MET A 173 0.27 -22.38 -2.82
CA MET A 173 -0.35 -21.67 -1.68
C MET A 173 0.64 -21.34 -0.57
N TRP A 174 1.94 -21.40 -0.89
CA TRP A 174 3.06 -21.02 -0.04
C TRP A 174 3.94 -20.00 -0.76
N PHE A 175 4.62 -19.14 0.00
CA PHE A 175 5.40 -18.02 -0.54
C PHE A 175 6.65 -17.75 0.30
N GLU A 176 7.75 -17.44 -0.39
CA GLU A 176 9.01 -17.06 0.22
C GLU A 176 9.02 -15.57 0.63
N PRO A 177 9.89 -15.16 1.58
CA PRO A 177 10.03 -13.77 2.00
C PRO A 177 10.29 -12.77 0.87
N SER A 178 11.22 -13.06 -0.06
CA SER A 178 11.59 -12.15 -1.15
C SER A 178 10.40 -11.88 -2.09
N HIS A 179 9.71 -12.95 -2.47
CA HIS A 179 8.50 -12.90 -3.29
C HIS A 179 7.37 -12.16 -2.56
N SER A 180 7.20 -12.42 -1.27
CA SER A 180 6.17 -11.79 -0.43
C SER A 180 6.38 -10.29 -0.29
N GLY A 181 7.64 -9.83 -0.13
CA GLY A 181 7.98 -8.41 -0.11
C GLY A 181 7.59 -7.73 -1.42
N LEU A 182 8.00 -8.29 -2.57
CA LEU A 182 7.65 -7.74 -3.89
C LEU A 182 6.14 -7.73 -4.10
N ARG A 183 5.45 -8.80 -3.71
CA ARG A 183 3.99 -8.90 -3.80
C ARG A 183 3.30 -7.78 -3.02
N ALA A 184 3.75 -7.49 -1.80
CA ALA A 184 3.22 -6.36 -1.02
C ALA A 184 3.44 -5.01 -1.68
N LEU A 185 4.61 -4.80 -2.28
CA LEU A 185 4.86 -3.58 -3.05
C LEU A 185 3.92 -3.47 -4.25
N VAL A 186 3.80 -4.52 -5.07
CA VAL A 186 2.98 -4.49 -6.30
C VAL A 186 1.51 -4.25 -6.01
N PHE A 187 0.93 -4.96 -5.03
CA PHE A 187 -0.48 -4.81 -4.68
C PHE A 187 -0.81 -3.40 -4.18
N THR A 188 0.07 -2.84 -3.35
CA THR A 188 -0.14 -1.49 -2.79
C THR A 188 0.05 -0.42 -3.85
N ARG A 189 1.11 -0.53 -4.67
CA ARG A 189 1.37 0.39 -5.78
C ARG A 189 0.26 0.41 -6.82
N LEU A 190 -0.37 -0.73 -7.09
CA LEU A 190 -1.50 -0.77 -8.02
C LEU A 190 -2.67 0.11 -7.52
N GLY A 191 -2.92 0.14 -6.21
CA GLY A 191 -3.89 1.07 -5.63
C GLY A 191 -3.41 2.51 -5.63
N ASP A 192 -2.11 2.72 -5.35
CA ASP A 192 -1.49 4.04 -5.26
C ASP A 192 -1.50 4.78 -6.61
N VAL A 193 -1.52 4.05 -7.74
CA VAL A 193 -1.76 4.62 -9.08
C VAL A 193 -3.11 5.34 -9.15
N GLY A 194 -4.19 4.74 -8.62
CA GLY A 194 -5.50 5.41 -8.59
C GLY A 194 -5.48 6.66 -7.70
N MET A 195 -4.83 6.55 -6.54
CA MET A 195 -4.72 7.66 -5.60
C MET A 195 -3.95 8.85 -6.20
N ILE A 196 -2.82 8.62 -6.88
CA ILE A 196 -2.04 9.72 -7.48
C ILE A 196 -2.81 10.38 -8.64
N PHE A 197 -3.61 9.63 -9.41
CA PHE A 197 -4.53 10.23 -10.39
C PHE A 197 -5.57 11.13 -9.70
N GLY A 198 -6.11 10.70 -8.56
CA GLY A 198 -7.01 11.51 -7.74
C GLY A 198 -6.35 12.80 -7.22
N VAL A 199 -5.15 12.69 -6.65
CA VAL A 199 -4.37 13.85 -6.18
C VAL A 199 -4.06 14.82 -7.33
N ALA A 200 -3.63 14.31 -8.49
CA ALA A 200 -3.37 15.13 -9.66
C ALA A 200 -4.64 15.84 -10.18
N THR A 201 -5.79 15.16 -10.14
CA THR A 201 -7.08 15.74 -10.53
C THR A 201 -7.52 16.86 -9.57
N LEU A 202 -7.35 16.68 -8.26
CA LEU A 202 -7.63 17.74 -7.29
C LEU A 202 -6.70 18.94 -7.50
N HIS A 203 -5.40 18.68 -7.72
CA HIS A 203 -4.44 19.76 -7.97
C HIS A 203 -4.75 20.54 -9.25
N THR A 204 -5.15 19.88 -10.34
CA THR A 204 -5.49 20.57 -11.59
C THR A 204 -6.77 21.41 -11.48
N LEU A 205 -7.72 21.00 -10.64
CA LEU A 205 -8.96 21.74 -10.39
C LEU A 205 -8.79 22.91 -9.42
N LEU A 206 -8.04 22.71 -8.34
CA LEU A 206 -7.95 23.66 -7.23
C LEU A 206 -6.64 24.48 -7.22
N GLY A 207 -5.64 24.09 -8.01
CA GLY A 207 -4.30 24.69 -8.00
C GLY A 207 -3.45 24.34 -6.76
N THR A 208 -3.96 23.50 -5.85
CA THR A 208 -3.30 23.14 -4.58
C THR A 208 -3.62 21.71 -4.17
N THR A 209 -2.83 21.17 -3.24
CA THR A 209 -3.07 19.87 -2.59
C THR A 209 -3.31 20.00 -1.08
N LEU A 210 -3.48 21.23 -0.59
CA LEU A 210 -3.79 21.52 0.81
C LEU A 210 -5.14 20.92 1.20
N LEU A 211 -5.16 20.17 2.31
CA LEU A 211 -6.37 19.52 2.81
C LEU A 211 -7.47 20.53 3.14
N ALA A 212 -7.11 21.68 3.71
CA ALA A 212 -8.05 22.75 4.04
C ALA A 212 -8.84 23.24 2.82
N THR A 213 -8.18 23.49 1.69
CA THR A 213 -8.84 23.94 0.45
C THR A 213 -9.68 22.83 -0.19
N ILE A 214 -9.21 21.58 -0.12
CA ILE A 214 -9.98 20.42 -0.61
C ILE A 214 -11.27 20.23 0.19
N ALA A 215 -11.24 20.52 1.50
CA ALA A 215 -12.39 20.42 2.40
C ALA A 215 -13.53 21.38 2.07
N GLU A 216 -13.28 22.46 1.32
CA GLU A 216 -14.31 23.38 0.84
C GLU A 216 -15.27 22.75 -0.18
N GLY A 217 -14.94 21.58 -0.75
CA GLY A 217 -15.86 20.75 -1.54
C GLY A 217 -16.13 21.22 -2.99
N ALA A 218 -15.61 22.37 -3.42
CA ALA A 218 -15.85 22.94 -4.76
C ALA A 218 -15.46 22.00 -5.94
N TRP A 219 -14.54 21.06 -5.69
CA TRP A 219 -14.13 20.05 -6.67
C TRP A 219 -15.29 19.12 -7.07
N ALA A 220 -16.23 18.85 -6.17
CA ALA A 220 -17.26 17.82 -6.35
C ALA A 220 -18.29 18.22 -7.42
N THR A 221 -18.75 19.47 -7.39
CA THR A 221 -19.71 20.01 -8.38
C THR A 221 -19.08 20.08 -9.78
N SER A 222 -17.80 20.48 -9.87
CA SER A 222 -17.05 20.50 -11.12
C SER A 222 -16.89 19.11 -11.75
N LEU A 223 -16.55 18.10 -10.94
CA LEU A 223 -16.42 16.72 -11.42
C LEU A 223 -17.77 16.11 -11.77
N LEU A 224 -18.83 16.46 -11.05
CA LEU A 224 -20.19 16.04 -11.37
C LEU A 224 -20.63 16.60 -12.73
N ALA A 225 -20.42 17.89 -12.98
CA ALA A 225 -20.74 18.55 -14.25
C ALA A 225 -20.02 17.90 -15.45
N ARG A 226 -18.83 17.31 -15.20
CA ARG A 226 -18.05 16.57 -16.19
C ARG A 226 -18.42 15.08 -16.29
N GLY A 227 -19.33 14.57 -15.45
CA GLY A 227 -19.77 13.18 -15.44
C GLY A 227 -18.75 12.17 -14.89
N VAL A 228 -17.69 12.62 -14.22
CA VAL A 228 -16.55 11.77 -13.80
C VAL A 228 -16.46 11.58 -12.28
N LEU A 229 -17.33 12.22 -11.49
CA LEU A 229 -17.29 12.18 -10.03
C LEU A 229 -17.28 10.74 -9.45
N PRO A 230 -18.14 9.78 -9.87
CA PRO A 230 -18.12 8.43 -9.29
C PRO A 230 -16.80 7.70 -9.54
N VAL A 231 -16.24 7.82 -10.76
CA VAL A 231 -14.96 7.20 -11.11
C VAL A 231 -13.82 7.84 -10.33
N PHE A 232 -13.84 9.16 -10.19
CA PHE A 232 -12.86 9.90 -9.39
C PHE A 232 -12.84 9.42 -7.93
N LEU A 233 -14.00 9.26 -7.28
CA LEU A 233 -14.08 8.80 -5.91
C LEU A 233 -13.44 7.41 -5.76
N TRP A 234 -13.80 6.46 -6.62
CA TRP A 234 -13.20 5.12 -6.57
C TRP A 234 -11.70 5.12 -6.86
N LEU A 235 -11.21 5.95 -7.79
CA LEU A 235 -9.78 6.07 -8.07
C LEU A 235 -9.02 6.67 -6.88
N LEU A 236 -9.51 7.79 -6.32
CA LEU A 236 -8.87 8.47 -5.19
C LEU A 236 -8.72 7.54 -3.98
N PHE A 237 -9.76 6.77 -3.67
CA PHE A 237 -9.77 5.85 -2.53
C PHE A 237 -9.16 4.48 -2.82
N LEU A 238 -8.76 4.19 -4.06
CA LEU A 238 -8.17 2.91 -4.44
C LEU A 238 -6.89 2.60 -3.65
N GLY A 239 -6.06 3.62 -3.40
CA GLY A 239 -4.88 3.51 -2.53
C GLY A 239 -5.25 3.07 -1.11
N ALA A 240 -6.28 3.69 -0.52
CA ALA A 240 -6.74 3.37 0.82
C ALA A 240 -7.27 1.93 0.93
N ILE A 241 -8.04 1.49 -0.07
CA ILE A 241 -8.53 0.10 -0.21
C ILE A 241 -7.35 -0.87 -0.29
N ALA A 242 -6.31 -0.55 -1.08
CA ALA A 242 -5.14 -1.40 -1.25
C ALA A 242 -4.26 -1.50 0.02
N LYS A 243 -3.89 -0.36 0.62
CA LYS A 243 -3.07 -0.33 1.85
C LYS A 243 -3.77 -0.95 3.05
N SER A 244 -5.09 -0.90 3.12
CA SER A 244 -5.85 -1.49 4.23
C SER A 244 -6.29 -2.92 3.95
N ALA A 245 -5.72 -3.55 2.92
CA ALA A 245 -5.97 -4.94 2.55
C ALA A 245 -7.47 -5.27 2.44
N GLN A 246 -8.25 -4.34 1.88
CA GLN A 246 -9.65 -4.58 1.57
C GLN A 246 -9.75 -5.46 0.34
N PHE A 247 -10.83 -6.23 0.19
CA PHE A 247 -11.11 -6.92 -1.07
C PHE A 247 -11.11 -5.89 -2.24
N PRO A 248 -10.51 -6.18 -3.40
CA PRO A 248 -9.75 -7.38 -3.80
C PRO A 248 -8.24 -7.38 -3.43
N PHE A 249 -7.72 -6.34 -2.80
CA PHE A 249 -6.29 -6.17 -2.53
C PHE A 249 -5.77 -6.83 -1.24
N HIS A 250 -6.49 -7.77 -0.63
CA HIS A 250 -6.15 -8.33 0.69
C HIS A 250 -4.98 -9.31 0.71
N GLU A 251 -4.69 -9.96 -0.42
CA GLU A 251 -3.77 -11.10 -0.49
C GLU A 251 -2.32 -10.78 -0.09
N TRP A 252 -1.85 -9.54 -0.29
CA TRP A 252 -0.49 -9.19 0.11
C TRP A 252 -0.28 -9.25 1.63
N LEU A 253 -1.33 -8.97 2.40
CA LEU A 253 -1.30 -8.97 3.86
C LEU A 253 -1.02 -10.38 4.39
N VAL A 254 -1.56 -11.39 3.72
CA VAL A 254 -1.40 -12.79 4.10
C VAL A 254 0.05 -13.21 3.93
N THR A 255 0.66 -12.89 2.79
CA THR A 255 2.07 -13.21 2.52
C THR A 255 3.06 -12.37 3.32
N ALA A 256 2.64 -11.20 3.82
CA ALA A 256 3.49 -10.33 4.66
C ALA A 256 3.92 -11.00 5.98
N MET A 257 3.30 -12.12 6.39
CA MET A 257 3.69 -12.90 7.56
C MET A 257 5.05 -13.59 7.45
N THR A 258 5.70 -13.55 6.29
CA THR A 258 7.08 -14.04 6.08
C THR A 258 8.11 -13.18 6.81
N GLY A 259 7.82 -11.89 7.02
CA GLY A 259 8.73 -10.98 7.73
C GLY A 259 8.83 -11.28 9.23
N PRO A 260 9.82 -10.69 9.94
CA PRO A 260 9.97 -10.83 11.39
C PRO A 260 8.68 -10.50 12.15
N THR A 261 8.39 -11.18 13.26
CA THR A 261 7.10 -10.97 13.95
C THR A 261 6.98 -9.57 14.56
N SER A 262 8.09 -8.94 14.92
CA SER A 262 8.13 -7.53 15.29
C SER A 262 7.70 -6.60 14.14
N VAL A 263 8.08 -6.92 12.89
CA VAL A 263 7.62 -6.23 11.68
C VAL A 263 6.13 -6.45 11.48
N SER A 264 5.64 -7.68 11.71
CA SER A 264 4.20 -7.94 11.65
C SER A 264 3.42 -7.07 12.65
N ALA A 265 3.91 -6.92 13.89
CA ALA A 265 3.31 -5.99 14.85
C ALA A 265 3.37 -4.53 14.34
N LEU A 266 4.50 -4.09 13.78
CA LEU A 266 4.65 -2.72 13.27
C LEU A 266 3.65 -2.43 12.15
N ILE A 267 3.65 -3.25 11.10
CA ILE A 267 2.87 -3.05 9.86
C ILE A 267 1.36 -3.24 10.12
N HIS A 268 0.98 -4.29 10.85
CA HIS A 268 -0.42 -4.72 10.98
C HIS A 268 -1.11 -4.11 12.21
N ALA A 269 -0.37 -3.75 13.25
CA ALA A 269 -0.93 -3.16 14.46
C ALA A 269 -0.68 -1.65 14.56
N ALA A 270 0.51 -1.14 14.27
CA ALA A 270 0.75 0.29 14.51
C ALA A 270 0.40 1.19 13.31
N THR A 271 0.55 0.73 12.06
CA THR A 271 0.85 1.67 10.97
C THR A 271 0.21 1.40 9.60
N MET A 272 0.87 0.66 8.70
CA MET A 272 0.62 0.64 7.24
C MET A 272 -0.85 0.38 6.91
N VAL A 273 -1.42 -0.63 7.55
CA VAL A 273 -2.79 -1.04 7.27
C VAL A 273 -3.84 -0.05 7.78
N LYS A 274 -3.45 0.82 8.70
CA LYS A 274 -4.29 1.91 9.22
C LYS A 274 -4.18 3.17 8.38
N ALA A 275 -3.18 3.29 7.51
CA ALA A 275 -3.01 4.46 6.65
C ALA A 275 -4.26 4.72 5.78
N GLY A 276 -4.88 3.67 5.24
CA GLY A 276 -6.12 3.82 4.46
C GLY A 276 -7.35 4.16 5.28
N VAL A 277 -7.47 3.62 6.50
CA VAL A 277 -8.53 4.04 7.44
C VAL A 277 -8.34 5.51 7.85
N TYR A 278 -7.09 5.91 8.14
CA TYR A 278 -6.75 7.29 8.47
C TYR A 278 -7.06 8.26 7.32
N PHE A 279 -6.71 7.88 6.09
CA PHE A 279 -7.07 8.62 4.89
C PHE A 279 -8.59 8.78 4.77
N LEU A 280 -9.34 7.70 4.98
CA LEU A 280 -10.80 7.73 4.93
C LEU A 280 -11.40 8.65 6.00
N LEU A 281 -10.88 8.60 7.24
CA LEU A 281 -11.26 9.52 8.32
C LEU A 281 -10.95 10.98 7.97
N ARG A 282 -9.79 11.24 7.36
CA ARG A 282 -9.40 12.58 6.91
C ARG A 282 -10.31 13.14 5.83
N PHE A 283 -10.80 12.28 4.96
CA PHE A 283 -11.72 12.67 3.89
C PHE A 283 -13.19 12.64 4.29
N ALA A 284 -13.56 12.04 5.43
CA ALA A 284 -14.94 12.02 5.90
C ALA A 284 -15.58 13.43 5.94
N PRO A 285 -14.99 14.45 6.62
CA PRO A 285 -15.56 15.81 6.59
C PRO A 285 -15.60 16.41 5.18
N VAL A 286 -14.59 16.12 4.34
CA VAL A 286 -14.54 16.58 2.95
C VAL A 286 -15.71 16.02 2.14
N LEU A 287 -16.05 14.74 2.33
CA LEU A 287 -17.16 14.08 1.66
C LEU A 287 -18.52 14.59 2.16
N VAL A 288 -18.65 14.90 3.45
CA VAL A 288 -19.86 15.52 4.01
C VAL A 288 -20.10 16.88 3.37
N VAL A 289 -19.10 17.77 3.34
CA VAL A 289 -19.22 19.09 2.69
C VAL A 289 -19.54 18.93 1.20
N ALA A 290 -18.82 18.07 0.49
CA ALA A 290 -19.11 17.77 -0.92
C ALA A 290 -20.56 17.30 -1.13
N HIS A 291 -21.08 16.43 -0.26
CA HIS A 291 -22.46 15.99 -0.32
C HIS A 291 -23.44 17.16 -0.13
N THR A 292 -23.24 18.04 0.85
CA THR A 292 -24.14 19.20 1.06
C THR A 292 -24.25 20.10 -0.18
N LEU A 293 -23.13 20.36 -0.86
CA LEU A 293 -23.09 21.14 -2.09
C LEU A 293 -23.78 20.43 -3.27
N LEU A 294 -23.58 19.12 -3.41
CA LEU A 294 -24.22 18.32 -4.46
C LEU A 294 -25.73 18.18 -4.25
N SER A 295 -26.17 18.07 -2.99
CA SER A 295 -27.59 18.05 -2.63
C SER A 295 -28.28 19.36 -3.02
N ALA A 296 -27.64 20.51 -2.76
CA ALA A 296 -28.13 21.82 -3.23
C ALA A 296 -28.15 21.93 -4.77
N SER A 297 -27.28 21.18 -5.46
CA SER A 297 -27.16 21.15 -6.92
C SER A 297 -28.03 20.08 -7.61
N GLY A 298 -28.92 19.40 -6.87
CA GLY A 298 -29.85 18.40 -7.42
C GLY A 298 -29.28 16.99 -7.62
N ALA A 299 -28.11 16.67 -7.05
CA ALA A 299 -27.46 15.35 -7.16
C ALA A 299 -27.10 14.74 -5.79
N PRO A 300 -28.07 14.54 -4.87
CA PRO A 300 -27.79 14.12 -3.50
C PRO A 300 -27.17 12.72 -3.39
N GLN A 301 -27.37 11.85 -4.39
CA GLN A 301 -27.05 10.42 -4.27
C GLN A 301 -25.58 10.04 -4.59
N ALA A 302 -24.80 10.93 -5.22
CA ALA A 302 -23.47 10.56 -5.72
C ALA A 302 -22.48 10.14 -4.61
N ILE A 303 -22.47 10.86 -3.48
CA ILE A 303 -21.61 10.56 -2.33
C ILE A 303 -22.17 9.39 -1.49
N PRO A 304 -23.48 9.36 -1.14
CA PRO A 304 -24.07 8.22 -0.44
C PRO A 304 -23.86 6.88 -1.14
N SER A 305 -24.08 6.79 -2.45
CA SER A 305 -23.88 5.52 -3.19
C SER A 305 -22.43 5.03 -3.14
N PHE A 306 -21.45 5.95 -3.14
CA PHE A 306 -20.04 5.59 -2.96
C PHE A 306 -19.78 5.04 -1.55
N LEU A 307 -20.30 5.71 -0.52
CA LEU A 307 -20.12 5.29 0.88
C LEU A 307 -20.83 3.98 1.20
N GLU A 308 -22.04 3.76 0.67
CA GLU A 308 -22.75 2.47 0.79
C GLU A 308 -21.94 1.33 0.16
N GLY A 309 -21.37 1.57 -1.03
CA GLY A 309 -20.45 0.63 -1.68
C GLY A 309 -19.20 0.35 -0.84
N LEU A 310 -18.64 1.38 -0.20
CA LEU A 310 -17.49 1.24 0.69
C LEU A 310 -17.82 0.48 1.98
N ALA A 311 -19.01 0.71 2.55
CA ALA A 311 -19.50 0.00 3.72
C ALA A 311 -19.72 -1.50 3.43
N LEU A 312 -20.32 -1.82 2.28
CA LEU A 312 -20.47 -3.18 1.82
C LEU A 312 -19.12 -3.85 1.55
N LEU A 313 -18.17 -3.14 0.94
CA LEU A 313 -16.81 -3.63 0.70
C LEU A 313 -16.10 -3.98 2.01
N GLY A 314 -16.22 -3.09 3.01
CA GLY A 314 -15.67 -3.30 4.35
C GLY A 314 -16.28 -4.53 5.04
N ALA A 315 -17.61 -4.64 5.05
CA ALA A 315 -18.32 -5.76 5.64
C ALA A 315 -18.01 -7.11 4.94
N LEU A 316 -17.93 -7.11 3.61
CA LEU A 316 -17.54 -8.28 2.81
C LEU A 316 -16.11 -8.72 3.14
N THR A 317 -15.17 -7.77 3.21
CA THR A 317 -13.79 -8.04 3.62
C THR A 317 -13.76 -8.62 5.03
N ALA A 318 -14.53 -8.04 5.96
CA ALA A 318 -14.63 -8.48 7.35
C ALA A 318 -15.03 -9.96 7.43
N PHE A 319 -16.11 -10.33 6.74
CA PHE A 319 -16.64 -11.68 6.68
C PHE A 319 -15.68 -12.66 6.01
N MET A 320 -15.25 -12.34 4.78
CA MET A 320 -14.37 -13.19 3.99
C MET A 320 -13.10 -13.54 4.77
N MET A 321 -12.44 -12.55 5.36
CA MET A 321 -11.20 -12.77 6.10
C MET A 321 -11.43 -13.55 7.40
N ALA A 322 -12.55 -13.33 8.10
CA ALA A 322 -12.88 -14.12 9.30
C ALA A 322 -13.12 -15.60 8.99
N THR A 323 -13.75 -15.93 7.85
CA THR A 323 -13.92 -17.34 7.43
C THR A 323 -12.59 -18.03 7.13
N MET A 324 -11.62 -17.32 6.54
CA MET A 324 -10.27 -17.86 6.30
C MET A 324 -9.48 -18.02 7.61
N ALA A 325 -9.61 -17.08 8.55
CA ALA A 325 -8.99 -17.17 9.88
C ALA A 325 -9.45 -18.41 10.66
N LEU A 326 -10.72 -18.80 10.50
CA LEU A 326 -11.31 -19.95 11.18
C LEU A 326 -10.61 -21.27 10.87
N VAL A 327 -10.11 -21.43 9.65
CA VAL A 327 -9.48 -22.69 9.17
C VAL A 327 -7.96 -22.62 9.10
N SER A 328 -7.37 -21.42 9.11
CA SER A 328 -5.92 -21.25 8.99
C SER A 328 -5.17 -21.87 10.18
N ARG A 329 -4.06 -22.57 9.91
CA ARG A 329 -3.28 -23.33 10.91
C ARG A 329 -2.06 -22.59 11.44
N GLU A 330 -1.58 -21.58 10.73
CA GLU A 330 -0.43 -20.79 11.14
C GLU A 330 -0.85 -19.65 12.06
N LEU A 331 -0.15 -19.50 13.19
CA LEU A 331 -0.53 -18.53 14.23
C LEU A 331 -0.53 -17.09 13.70
N LYS A 332 0.55 -16.67 13.02
CA LYS A 332 0.65 -15.34 12.41
C LYS A 332 -0.41 -15.12 11.33
N LEU A 333 -0.76 -16.16 10.60
CA LEU A 333 -1.71 -16.08 9.49
C LEU A 333 -3.15 -15.89 9.99
N ILE A 334 -3.54 -16.57 11.08
CA ILE A 334 -4.79 -16.30 11.80
C ILE A 334 -4.85 -14.82 12.24
N LEU A 335 -3.75 -14.30 12.78
CA LEU A 335 -3.66 -12.90 13.21
C LEU A 335 -3.70 -11.90 12.05
N ALA A 336 -3.17 -12.26 10.88
CA ALA A 336 -3.23 -11.47 9.65
C ALA A 336 -4.65 -11.39 9.11
N TYR A 337 -5.33 -12.53 8.97
CA TYR A 337 -6.72 -12.58 8.51
C TYR A 337 -7.65 -11.77 9.42
N SER A 338 -7.49 -11.94 10.73
CA SER A 338 -8.25 -11.16 11.70
C SER A 338 -7.92 -9.67 11.64
N THR A 339 -6.70 -9.27 11.27
CA THR A 339 -6.37 -7.86 11.05
C THR A 339 -7.12 -7.28 9.86
N ALA A 340 -7.07 -7.94 8.69
CA ALA A 340 -7.87 -7.52 7.53
C ALA A 340 -9.37 -7.46 7.86
N SER A 341 -9.84 -8.41 8.66
CA SER A 341 -11.23 -8.44 9.08
C SER A 341 -11.61 -7.21 9.91
N GLN A 342 -10.80 -6.85 10.92
CA GLN A 342 -11.05 -5.65 11.73
C GLN A 342 -10.87 -4.34 10.93
N LEU A 343 -10.00 -4.30 9.93
CA LEU A 343 -9.92 -3.15 9.02
C LEU A 343 -11.18 -3.03 8.16
N GLY A 344 -11.78 -4.15 7.77
CA GLY A 344 -13.10 -4.17 7.14
C GLY A 344 -14.18 -3.52 8.01
N TYR A 345 -14.19 -3.81 9.32
CA TYR A 345 -15.06 -3.10 10.28
C TYR A 345 -14.75 -1.61 10.32
N MET A 346 -13.48 -1.20 10.31
CA MET A 346 -13.13 0.22 10.33
C MET A 346 -13.59 0.93 9.04
N PHE A 347 -13.43 0.31 7.87
CA PHE A 347 -13.92 0.86 6.60
C PHE A 347 -15.44 1.02 6.62
N MET A 348 -16.14 -0.02 7.09
CA MET A 348 -17.58 0.01 7.29
C MET A 348 -17.99 1.12 8.27
N GLY A 349 -17.35 1.18 9.44
CA GLY A 349 -17.66 2.17 10.48
C GLY A 349 -17.46 3.60 10.02
N VAL A 350 -16.35 3.91 9.35
CA VAL A 350 -16.11 5.27 8.84
C VAL A 350 -17.06 5.60 7.69
N ALA A 351 -17.35 4.65 6.79
CA ALA A 351 -18.30 4.87 5.70
C ALA A 351 -19.72 5.14 6.22
N VAL A 352 -20.19 4.34 7.19
CA VAL A 352 -21.50 4.51 7.83
C VAL A 352 -21.55 5.77 8.70
N GLY A 353 -20.50 6.06 9.46
CA GLY A 353 -20.39 7.31 10.23
C GLY A 353 -20.44 8.55 9.33
N THR A 354 -19.82 8.47 8.14
CA THR A 354 -19.92 9.54 7.13
C THR A 354 -21.34 9.63 6.54
N LEU A 355 -22.01 8.49 6.31
CA LEU A 355 -23.40 8.43 5.84
C LEU A 355 -24.39 9.00 6.87
N ALA A 356 -24.11 8.92 8.17
CA ALA A 356 -24.96 9.50 9.21
C ALA A 356 -24.77 11.04 9.36
N LEU A 357 -24.47 11.75 8.27
CA LEU A 357 -24.11 13.19 8.20
C LEU A 357 -23.00 13.64 9.17
N GLY A 358 -22.04 12.76 9.46
CA GLY A 358 -20.99 13.11 10.41
C GLY A 358 -21.52 13.17 11.84
N SER A 359 -22.40 12.24 12.22
CA SER A 359 -22.56 11.92 13.63
C SER A 359 -21.16 11.67 14.19
N VAL A 360 -20.72 12.58 15.06
CA VAL A 360 -19.36 12.52 15.63
C VAL A 360 -19.14 11.15 16.23
N GLY A 361 -20.17 10.59 16.89
CA GLY A 361 -20.18 9.22 17.42
C GLY A 361 -19.79 8.15 16.40
N GLY A 362 -20.23 8.23 15.14
CA GLY A 362 -19.93 7.19 14.14
C GLY A 362 -18.53 7.24 13.55
N LEU A 363 -18.00 8.43 13.28
CA LEU A 363 -16.60 8.57 12.87
C LEU A 363 -15.65 8.26 14.04
N VAL A 364 -16.05 8.65 15.25
CA VAL A 364 -15.34 8.31 16.50
C VAL A 364 -15.33 6.80 16.71
N ALA A 365 -16.43 6.08 16.45
CA ALA A 365 -16.46 4.62 16.55
C ALA A 365 -15.42 3.94 15.65
N GLY A 366 -15.32 4.37 14.39
CA GLY A 366 -14.31 3.88 13.44
C GLY A 366 -12.88 4.14 13.92
N PHE A 367 -12.60 5.36 14.40
CA PHE A 367 -11.28 5.72 14.92
C PHE A 367 -10.95 5.04 16.26
N ALA A 368 -11.91 4.96 17.16
CA ALA A 368 -11.75 4.28 18.44
C ALA A 368 -11.50 2.78 18.26
N HIS A 369 -12.17 2.15 17.30
CA HIS A 369 -11.88 0.77 16.93
C HIS A 369 -10.45 0.64 16.37
N LEU A 370 -10.00 1.60 15.56
CA LEU A 370 -8.61 1.66 15.09
C LEU A 370 -7.61 1.72 16.25
N MET A 371 -7.85 2.55 17.27
CA MET A 371 -7.00 2.67 18.46
C MET A 371 -6.98 1.38 19.29
N SER A 372 -8.16 0.85 19.64
CA SER A 372 -8.27 -0.37 20.43
C SER A 372 -7.58 -1.53 19.71
N HIS A 373 -7.81 -1.66 18.40
CA HIS A 373 -7.17 -2.63 17.53
C HIS A 373 -5.65 -2.49 17.48
N ALA A 374 -5.13 -1.27 17.46
CA ALA A 374 -3.69 -1.03 17.50
C ALA A 374 -3.05 -1.70 18.73
N VAL A 375 -3.67 -1.52 19.90
CA VAL A 375 -3.18 -2.06 21.17
C VAL A 375 -3.30 -3.58 21.22
N PHE A 376 -4.51 -4.14 21.04
CA PHE A 376 -4.69 -5.59 21.18
C PHE A 376 -3.99 -6.39 20.07
N LYS A 377 -3.85 -5.86 18.84
CA LYS A 377 -3.07 -6.55 17.80
C LYS A 377 -1.59 -6.51 18.04
N ALA A 378 -1.05 -5.41 18.53
CA ALA A 378 0.35 -5.33 18.88
C ALA A 378 0.66 -6.39 19.95
N THR A 379 -0.19 -6.50 20.99
CA THR A 379 -0.10 -7.57 21.97
C THR A 379 -0.10 -8.96 21.33
N LEU A 380 -1.10 -9.26 20.49
CA LEU A 380 -1.25 -10.59 19.89
C LEU A 380 -0.07 -10.98 18.99
N PHE A 381 0.42 -10.07 18.14
CA PHE A 381 1.56 -10.36 17.28
C PHE A 381 2.86 -10.52 18.07
N LEU A 382 3.15 -9.64 19.03
CA LEU A 382 4.36 -9.72 19.83
C LEU A 382 4.38 -10.98 20.74
N ALA A 383 3.23 -11.32 21.35
CA ALA A 383 3.07 -12.55 22.12
C ALA A 383 3.17 -13.80 21.23
N ALA A 384 2.59 -13.79 20.02
CA ALA A 384 2.77 -14.85 19.04
C ALA A 384 4.24 -15.00 18.63
N GLY A 385 4.98 -13.90 18.52
CA GLY A 385 6.42 -13.91 18.25
C GLY A 385 7.21 -14.59 19.35
N ALA A 386 6.86 -14.34 20.62
CA ALA A 386 7.48 -15.01 21.77
C ALA A 386 7.17 -16.52 21.77
N VAL A 387 5.92 -16.91 21.48
CA VAL A 387 5.52 -18.32 21.37
C VAL A 387 6.27 -19.03 20.25
N ILE A 388 6.33 -18.45 19.05
CA ILE A 388 7.03 -19.03 17.90
C ILE A 388 8.53 -19.15 18.18
N HIS A 389 9.12 -18.16 18.85
CA HIS A 389 10.53 -18.20 19.23
C HIS A 389 10.82 -19.30 20.27
N ALA A 390 9.89 -19.55 21.21
CA ALA A 390 10.05 -20.57 22.24
C ALA A 390 9.77 -22.01 21.76
N VAL A 391 8.91 -22.18 20.75
CA VAL A 391 8.46 -23.49 20.25
C VAL A 391 9.16 -23.89 18.95
N HIS A 392 9.73 -22.94 18.21
CA HIS A 392 10.30 -23.14 16.87
C HIS A 392 9.33 -23.74 15.84
N SER A 393 8.01 -23.57 16.06
CA SER A 393 6.98 -23.87 15.06
C SER A 393 6.04 -22.69 14.89
N ARG A 394 5.57 -22.49 13.66
CA ARG A 394 4.55 -21.50 13.28
C ARG A 394 3.13 -22.05 13.30
N PHE A 395 2.96 -23.36 13.39
CA PHE A 395 1.65 -24.02 13.32
C PHE A 395 1.07 -24.23 14.72
N ILE A 396 -0.20 -23.85 14.91
CA ILE A 396 -0.89 -23.98 16.20
C ILE A 396 -1.10 -25.44 16.62
N ASP A 397 -0.97 -26.39 15.67
CA ASP A 397 -1.17 -27.80 15.94
C ASP A 397 0.04 -28.46 16.62
N ASP A 398 1.23 -27.86 16.48
CA ASP A 398 2.47 -28.30 17.12
C ASP A 398 2.64 -27.65 18.52
N MET A 399 1.71 -26.78 18.89
CA MET A 399 1.68 -26.06 20.17
C MET A 399 0.74 -26.76 21.17
N GLY A 400 0.62 -26.23 22.40
CA GLY A 400 -0.33 -26.72 23.40
C GLY A 400 0.23 -26.74 24.82
N GLY A 401 -0.63 -26.46 25.80
CA GLY A 401 -0.27 -26.48 27.23
C GLY A 401 0.72 -25.39 27.68
N LEU A 402 0.97 -24.38 26.85
CA LEU A 402 1.95 -23.32 27.12
C LEU A 402 1.56 -22.37 28.25
N ALA A 403 0.30 -22.37 28.71
CA ALA A 403 -0.11 -21.58 29.87
C ALA A 403 0.67 -21.96 31.14
N SER A 404 1.21 -23.18 31.22
CA SER A 404 2.00 -23.63 32.37
C SER A 404 3.43 -23.07 32.38
N SER A 405 4.05 -22.94 31.21
CA SER A 405 5.43 -22.50 31.02
C SER A 405 5.58 -21.00 30.73
N MET A 406 4.59 -20.40 30.07
CA MET A 406 4.57 -19.00 29.64
C MET A 406 3.29 -18.30 30.13
N LYS A 407 3.11 -18.23 31.46
CA LYS A 407 1.91 -17.70 32.14
C LYS A 407 1.59 -16.25 31.79
N LEU A 408 2.59 -15.39 31.76
CA LEU A 408 2.45 -13.96 31.48
C LEU A 408 2.16 -13.74 29.99
N THR A 409 2.82 -14.50 29.12
CA THR A 409 2.50 -14.49 27.68
C THR A 409 1.08 -14.98 27.43
N ALA A 410 0.63 -16.03 28.11
CA ALA A 410 -0.74 -16.53 28.02
C ALA A 410 -1.75 -15.48 28.52
N LEU A 411 -1.47 -14.80 29.63
CA LEU A 411 -2.33 -13.74 30.15
C LEU A 411 -2.44 -12.57 29.17
N ALA A 412 -1.32 -12.06 28.65
CA ALA A 412 -1.32 -10.97 27.68
C ALA A 412 -2.09 -11.34 26.41
N PHE A 413 -1.87 -12.55 25.89
CA PHE A 413 -2.59 -13.07 24.74
C PHE A 413 -4.08 -13.20 25.02
N LEU A 414 -4.49 -13.70 26.20
CA LEU A 414 -5.89 -13.83 26.60
C LEU A 414 -6.59 -12.46 26.65
N LEU A 415 -6.01 -11.48 27.34
CA LEU A 415 -6.59 -10.13 27.44
C LEU A 415 -6.82 -9.53 26.06
N ALA A 416 -5.83 -9.65 25.17
CA ALA A 416 -5.95 -9.15 23.81
C ALA A 416 -6.94 -9.94 22.95
N THR A 417 -7.06 -11.26 23.17
CA THR A 417 -8.03 -12.14 22.49
C THR A 417 -9.47 -11.80 22.91
N LEU A 418 -9.70 -11.53 24.19
CA LEU A 418 -11.01 -11.10 24.71
C LEU A 418 -11.41 -9.74 24.13
N SER A 419 -10.46 -8.80 24.07
CA SER A 419 -10.68 -7.51 23.40
C SER A 419 -10.98 -7.68 21.92
N LEU A 420 -10.20 -8.46 21.17
CA LEU A 420 -10.46 -8.74 19.75
C LEU A 420 -11.84 -9.38 19.53
N SER A 421 -12.27 -10.26 20.45
CA SER A 421 -13.56 -10.96 20.39
C SER A 421 -14.76 -10.05 20.68
N GLY A 422 -14.54 -8.83 21.21
CA GLY A 422 -15.62 -7.91 21.58
C GLY A 422 -16.36 -8.32 22.85
N ILE A 423 -15.67 -8.93 23.82
CA ILE A 423 -16.29 -9.38 25.08
C ILE A 423 -16.22 -8.24 26.12
N PRO A 424 -17.32 -7.90 26.84
CA PRO A 424 -17.26 -6.93 27.93
C PRO A 424 -16.31 -7.36 29.06
N PRO A 425 -15.57 -6.44 29.72
CA PRO A 425 -15.61 -4.98 29.58
C PRO A 425 -14.51 -4.40 28.66
N PHE A 426 -14.01 -5.16 27.67
CA PHE A 426 -12.85 -4.74 26.87
C PHE A 426 -13.19 -3.69 25.80
N ALA A 427 -12.21 -2.88 25.37
CA ALA A 427 -12.41 -1.80 24.40
C ALA A 427 -12.98 -2.26 23.04
N GLY A 428 -12.67 -3.49 22.63
CA GLY A 428 -13.23 -4.05 21.39
C GLY A 428 -14.73 -4.30 21.43
N PHE A 429 -15.35 -4.43 22.62
CA PHE A 429 -16.81 -4.51 22.75
C PHE A 429 -17.43 -3.18 22.33
N TRP A 430 -17.09 -2.11 23.07
CA TRP A 430 -17.63 -0.77 22.84
C TRP A 430 -17.47 -0.29 21.40
N THR A 431 -16.27 -0.49 20.83
CA THR A 431 -15.95 0.06 19.52
C THR A 431 -16.52 -0.74 18.35
N LYS A 432 -16.62 -2.07 18.46
CA LYS A 432 -17.16 -2.91 17.39
C LYS A 432 -18.68 -2.92 17.39
N ASP A 433 -19.29 -2.97 18.58
CA ASP A 433 -20.74 -2.97 18.72
C ASP A 433 -21.34 -1.66 18.18
N GLU A 434 -20.70 -0.52 18.47
CA GLU A 434 -21.08 0.80 17.93
C GLU A 434 -21.07 0.82 16.39
N ILE A 435 -20.05 0.26 15.73
CA ILE A 435 -20.00 0.19 14.26
C ILE A 435 -21.19 -0.61 13.69
N ILE A 436 -21.53 -1.73 14.33
CA ILE A 436 -22.65 -2.58 13.90
C ILE A 436 -23.98 -1.88 14.16
N HIS A 437 -24.11 -1.24 15.32
CA HIS A 437 -25.27 -0.45 15.70
C HIS A 437 -25.55 0.66 14.69
N LEU A 438 -24.54 1.46 14.35
CA LEU A 438 -24.69 2.55 13.37
C LEU A 438 -25.08 2.04 11.98
N SER A 439 -24.57 0.87 11.58
CA SER A 439 -24.96 0.26 10.30
C SER A 439 -26.43 -0.21 10.32
N ALA A 440 -26.88 -0.72 11.45
CA ALA A 440 -28.27 -1.11 11.68
C ALA A 440 -29.20 0.12 11.69
N GLU A 441 -28.77 1.22 12.31
CA GLU A 441 -29.50 2.50 12.32
C GLU A 441 -29.56 3.14 10.93
N ALA A 442 -28.47 3.07 10.17
CA ALA A 442 -28.42 3.52 8.78
C ALA A 442 -29.26 2.63 7.83
N GLY A 443 -29.82 1.52 8.32
CA GLY A 443 -30.66 0.59 7.53
C GLY A 443 -29.91 -0.24 6.50
N LEU A 444 -28.59 -0.35 6.62
CA LEU A 444 -27.75 -1.11 5.70
C LEU A 444 -27.80 -2.60 6.05
N LEU A 445 -28.84 -3.29 5.57
CA LEU A 445 -29.09 -4.70 5.93
C LEU A 445 -27.90 -5.62 5.65
N ALA A 446 -27.37 -5.60 4.41
CA ALA A 446 -26.30 -6.52 4.01
C ALA A 446 -24.99 -6.28 4.80
N PRO A 447 -24.46 -5.04 4.92
CA PRO A 447 -23.32 -4.77 5.79
C PRO A 447 -23.55 -5.20 7.25
N THR A 448 -24.73 -4.90 7.81
CA THR A 448 -25.07 -5.24 9.21
C THR A 448 -25.05 -6.75 9.45
N VAL A 449 -25.72 -7.54 8.60
CA VAL A 449 -25.78 -8.99 8.75
C VAL A 449 -24.39 -9.62 8.63
N LEU A 450 -23.60 -9.19 7.64
CA LEU A 450 -22.23 -9.66 7.46
C LEU A 450 -21.37 -9.34 8.69
N ALA A 451 -21.50 -8.14 9.25
CA ALA A 451 -20.77 -7.73 10.44
C ALA A 451 -21.17 -8.56 11.68
N VAL A 452 -22.46 -8.72 11.96
CA VAL A 452 -22.95 -9.55 13.10
C VAL A 452 -22.41 -10.99 13.02
N VAL A 453 -22.50 -11.63 11.85
CA VAL A 453 -21.97 -12.99 11.65
C VAL A 453 -20.44 -13.01 11.85
N THR A 454 -19.76 -12.00 11.33
CA THR A 454 -18.29 -11.87 11.45
C THR A 454 -17.85 -11.71 12.91
N ALA A 455 -18.64 -11.08 13.77
CA ALA A 455 -18.33 -10.94 15.19
C ALA A 455 -18.29 -12.32 15.88
N GLY A 456 -19.28 -13.18 15.62
CA GLY A 456 -19.30 -14.56 16.10
C GLY A 456 -18.13 -15.39 15.56
N LEU A 457 -17.80 -15.27 14.26
CA LEU A 457 -16.62 -15.91 13.67
C LEU A 457 -15.32 -15.42 14.32
N THR A 458 -15.24 -14.13 14.65
CA THR A 458 -14.09 -13.52 15.31
C THR A 458 -13.84 -14.09 16.69
N ALA A 459 -14.89 -14.18 17.50
CA ALA A 459 -14.81 -14.84 18.80
C ALA A 459 -14.38 -16.31 18.66
N THR A 460 -14.93 -17.03 17.67
CA THR A 460 -14.64 -18.45 17.40
C THR A 460 -13.17 -18.68 17.03
N TYR A 461 -12.63 -18.01 15.99
CA TYR A 461 -11.24 -18.25 15.59
C TYR A 461 -10.23 -17.76 16.64
N SER A 462 -10.59 -16.72 17.41
CA SER A 462 -9.72 -16.16 18.46
C SER A 462 -9.64 -17.11 19.66
N ALA A 463 -10.78 -17.63 20.11
CA ALA A 463 -10.85 -18.69 21.13
C ALA A 463 -10.11 -19.95 20.69
N ARG A 464 -10.26 -20.36 19.43
CA ARG A 464 -9.54 -21.51 18.84
C ARG A 464 -8.03 -21.30 18.92
N ALA A 465 -7.53 -20.14 18.50
CA ALA A 465 -6.11 -19.84 18.56
C ALA A 465 -5.59 -19.89 20.00
N PHE A 466 -6.28 -19.24 20.94
CA PHE A 466 -5.90 -19.29 22.35
C PHE A 466 -5.89 -20.72 22.92
N ALA A 467 -6.96 -21.48 22.69
CA ALA A 467 -7.09 -22.84 23.21
C ALA A 467 -6.03 -23.80 22.64
N ARG A 468 -5.71 -23.72 21.35
CA ARG A 468 -4.71 -24.60 20.72
C ARG A 468 -3.29 -24.27 21.18
N VAL A 469 -2.98 -22.99 21.42
CA VAL A 469 -1.64 -22.56 21.82
C VAL A 469 -1.38 -22.80 23.31
N PHE A 470 -2.31 -22.39 24.18
CA PHE A 470 -2.07 -22.30 25.62
C PHE A 470 -2.72 -23.40 26.45
N SER A 471 -3.79 -24.04 25.95
CA SER A 471 -4.54 -25.08 26.67
C SER A 471 -4.24 -26.47 26.10
N GLY A 472 -4.86 -27.51 26.68
CA GLY A 472 -4.77 -28.89 26.18
C GLY A 472 -3.52 -29.63 26.62
N LYS A 473 -3.20 -30.72 25.91
CA LYS A 473 -2.05 -31.58 26.23
C LYS A 473 -0.75 -30.82 25.97
N ARG A 474 0.14 -30.86 26.95
CA ARG A 474 1.49 -30.30 26.86
C ARG A 474 2.32 -31.18 25.93
N HIS A 475 2.88 -30.58 24.88
CA HIS A 475 3.99 -31.18 24.15
C HIS A 475 5.27 -31.00 25.00
N GLU A 476 6.21 -31.95 24.95
CA GLU A 476 7.52 -31.86 25.63
C GLU A 476 8.39 -30.76 25.00
N LEU A 477 7.98 -29.51 25.18
CA LEU A 477 8.64 -28.32 24.66
C LEU A 477 9.35 -27.62 25.81
N HIS A 478 10.63 -27.29 25.61
CA HIS A 478 11.43 -26.44 26.52
C HIS A 478 11.04 -24.95 26.37
N ALA A 479 9.74 -24.65 26.38
CA ALA A 479 9.24 -23.29 26.31
C ALA A 479 9.42 -22.59 27.67
N HIS A 480 9.86 -21.34 27.64
CA HIS A 480 10.00 -20.46 28.81
C HIS A 480 9.60 -19.04 28.41
N GLU A 481 9.30 -18.19 29.39
CA GLU A 481 9.06 -16.77 29.14
C GLU A 481 10.30 -16.12 28.50
N PRO A 482 10.12 -15.22 27.53
CA PRO A 482 11.24 -14.50 26.94
C PRO A 482 11.81 -13.49 27.96
N GLY A 483 12.94 -12.87 27.63
CA GLY A 483 13.50 -11.80 28.46
C GLY A 483 12.60 -10.57 28.51
N LEU A 484 12.95 -9.68 29.44
CA LEU A 484 12.12 -8.52 29.80
C LEU A 484 11.89 -7.55 28.64
N ALA A 485 12.84 -7.42 27.70
CA ALA A 485 12.69 -6.49 26.59
C ALA A 485 11.63 -6.98 25.59
N MET A 486 11.45 -8.30 25.45
CA MET A 486 10.30 -8.86 24.73
C MET A 486 9.02 -8.86 25.58
N LEU A 487 9.08 -9.33 26.83
CA LEU A 487 7.91 -9.54 27.69
C LEU A 487 7.18 -8.25 28.05
N ALA A 488 7.90 -7.23 28.49
CA ALA A 488 7.30 -6.01 29.03
C ALA A 488 6.42 -5.25 28.01
N PRO A 489 6.82 -5.06 26.74
CA PRO A 489 5.98 -4.41 25.74
C PRO A 489 4.59 -5.04 25.57
N TYR A 490 4.50 -6.34 25.27
CA TYR A 490 3.19 -6.95 25.00
C TYR A 490 2.37 -7.19 26.26
N LEU A 491 3.01 -7.41 27.43
CA LEU A 491 2.27 -7.50 28.68
C LEU A 491 1.63 -6.17 29.04
N THR A 492 2.38 -5.06 28.90
CA THR A 492 1.87 -3.70 29.10
C THR A 492 0.70 -3.40 28.17
N LEU A 493 0.83 -3.73 26.88
CA LEU A 493 -0.25 -3.55 25.91
C LEU A 493 -1.46 -4.45 26.19
N GLY A 494 -1.25 -5.67 26.70
CA GLY A 494 -2.30 -6.56 27.16
C GLY A 494 -3.16 -5.93 28.26
N PHE A 495 -2.52 -5.41 29.31
CA PHE A 495 -3.23 -4.68 30.37
C PHE A 495 -3.86 -3.37 29.88
N LEU A 496 -3.18 -2.64 28.98
CA LEU A 496 -3.72 -1.43 28.38
C LEU A 496 -5.02 -1.72 27.62
N SER A 497 -5.15 -2.87 26.95
CA SER A 497 -6.39 -3.24 26.26
C SER A 497 -7.60 -3.38 27.22
N LEU A 498 -7.37 -3.91 28.43
CA LEU A 498 -8.38 -3.96 29.49
C LEU A 498 -8.65 -2.57 30.07
N ALA A 499 -7.58 -1.81 30.38
CA ALA A 499 -7.69 -0.47 30.95
C ALA A 499 -8.49 0.48 30.05
N LEU A 500 -8.24 0.46 28.73
CA LEU A 500 -9.00 1.23 27.75
C LEU A 500 -10.48 0.84 27.71
N GLY A 501 -10.80 -0.45 27.90
CA GLY A 501 -12.18 -0.92 27.94
C GLY A 501 -12.93 -0.48 29.19
N LEU A 502 -12.28 -0.58 30.36
CA LEU A 502 -12.83 -0.13 31.64
C LEU A 502 -12.96 1.39 31.71
N ALA A 503 -12.02 2.13 31.10
CA ALA A 503 -12.04 3.58 31.06
C ALA A 503 -12.97 4.15 29.97
N TRP A 504 -13.45 3.32 29.04
CA TRP A 504 -14.26 3.78 27.89
C TRP A 504 -15.47 4.65 28.30
N PRO A 505 -16.29 4.28 29.30
CA PRO A 505 -17.41 5.11 29.73
C PRO A 505 -17.01 6.50 30.26
N LEU A 506 -15.76 6.68 30.68
CA LEU A 506 -15.24 7.95 31.21
C LEU A 506 -14.56 8.78 30.12
N VAL A 507 -13.84 8.12 29.20
CA VAL A 507 -12.96 8.78 28.22
C VAL A 507 -13.65 8.96 26.86
N GLY A 508 -14.69 8.18 26.55
CA GLY A 508 -15.40 8.22 25.26
C GLY A 508 -15.85 9.62 24.86
N HIS A 509 -16.53 10.33 25.76
CA HIS A 509 -16.97 11.71 25.51
C HIS A 509 -15.83 12.70 25.33
N SER A 510 -14.71 12.52 26.03
CA SER A 510 -13.53 13.37 25.85
C SER A 510 -12.87 13.13 24.49
N LEU A 511 -12.87 11.88 24.02
CA LEU A 511 -12.37 11.50 22.70
C LEU A 511 -13.26 12.10 21.60
N GLU A 512 -14.58 12.02 21.77
CA GLU A 512 -15.55 12.66 20.87
C GLU A 512 -15.31 14.16 20.78
N ALA A 513 -15.21 14.86 21.91
CA ALA A 513 -14.96 16.30 21.95
C ALA A 513 -13.64 16.71 21.27
N LEU A 514 -12.58 15.91 21.42
CA LEU A 514 -11.30 16.20 20.76
C LEU A 514 -11.37 16.01 19.24
N LEU A 515 -12.16 15.05 18.78
CA LEU A 515 -12.32 14.74 17.37
C LEU A 515 -13.38 15.61 16.68
N GLU A 516 -14.34 16.16 17.43
CA GLU A 516 -15.44 16.99 16.94
C GLU A 516 -14.94 18.16 16.08
N HIS A 517 -13.92 18.89 16.56
CA HIS A 517 -13.34 20.02 15.82
C HIS A 517 -12.68 19.60 14.50
N THR A 518 -12.17 18.37 14.40
CA THR A 518 -11.43 17.90 13.22
C THR A 518 -12.32 17.16 12.22
N LEU A 519 -13.27 16.39 12.72
CA LEU A 519 -14.18 15.56 11.91
C LEU A 519 -15.47 16.31 11.54
N GLY A 520 -15.72 17.48 12.15
CA GLY A 520 -16.83 18.37 11.88
C GLY A 520 -18.10 17.98 12.61
N ALA A 521 -18.70 18.94 13.33
CA ALA A 521 -20.08 18.86 13.81
C ALA A 521 -20.98 19.69 12.89
N VAL A 522 -21.83 19.02 12.12
CA VAL A 522 -23.02 19.66 11.53
C VAL A 522 -24.22 18.95 12.15
N GLU A 523 -25.18 19.73 12.64
CA GLU A 523 -26.39 19.27 13.35
C GLU A 523 -26.95 17.97 12.77
N SER A 524 -27.13 16.97 13.65
CA SER A 524 -27.57 15.61 13.38
C SER A 524 -28.85 15.56 12.53
N HIS A 525 -28.69 15.39 11.22
CA HIS A 525 -29.76 14.97 10.32
C HIS A 525 -29.32 13.63 9.73
N GLN A 526 -30.16 12.61 9.66
CA GLN A 526 -29.77 11.34 9.02
C GLN A 526 -29.86 11.49 7.49
N LEU A 527 -28.82 11.11 6.71
CA LEU A 527 -28.91 11.06 5.23
C LEU A 527 -29.95 10.04 4.75
N LEU A 528 -30.16 9.00 5.54
CA LEU A 528 -31.12 7.94 5.28
C LEU A 528 -32.16 7.97 6.39
N LYS A 529 -33.42 8.24 6.04
CA LYS A 529 -34.55 7.85 6.88
C LYS A 529 -34.76 6.35 6.69
N ALA A 530 -33.99 5.52 7.39
CA ALA A 530 -34.16 4.08 7.35
C ALA A 530 -34.82 3.55 8.62
N SER A 531 -35.52 2.43 8.49
CA SER A 531 -36.04 1.70 9.64
C SER A 531 -34.89 0.98 10.34
N PRO A 532 -34.58 1.28 11.61
CA PRO A 532 -33.48 0.65 12.32
C PRO A 532 -33.70 -0.86 12.42
N LEU A 533 -32.64 -1.64 12.21
CA LEU A 533 -32.67 -3.09 12.43
C LEU A 533 -32.55 -3.39 13.94
N VAL A 534 -33.70 -3.61 14.59
CA VAL A 534 -33.76 -3.92 16.03
C VAL A 534 -33.10 -5.26 16.34
N GLY A 535 -32.28 -5.33 17.41
CA GLY A 535 -31.69 -6.57 17.91
C GLY A 535 -30.28 -6.89 17.40
N ALA A 536 -29.67 -6.04 16.57
CA ALA A 536 -28.35 -6.30 15.97
C ALA A 536 -27.23 -6.37 17.02
N THR A 537 -27.26 -5.48 18.00
CA THR A 537 -26.30 -5.39 19.12
C THR A 537 -26.39 -6.61 20.03
N GLU A 538 -27.61 -7.02 20.39
CA GLU A 538 -27.89 -8.19 21.22
C GLU A 538 -27.45 -9.47 20.51
N ALA A 539 -27.74 -9.59 19.21
CA ALA A 539 -27.28 -10.70 18.39
C ALA A 539 -25.75 -10.79 18.34
N THR A 540 -25.06 -9.64 18.22
CA THR A 540 -23.59 -9.57 18.21
C THR A 540 -23.02 -10.12 19.51
N LEU A 541 -23.49 -9.63 20.65
CA LEU A 541 -23.03 -10.08 21.97
C LEU A 541 -23.29 -11.57 22.19
N VAL A 542 -24.50 -12.03 21.87
CA VAL A 542 -24.88 -13.45 22.00
C VAL A 542 -23.98 -14.34 21.14
N LEU A 543 -23.77 -14.00 19.87
CA LEU A 543 -22.92 -14.78 18.97
C LEU A 543 -21.45 -14.76 19.39
N ALA A 544 -20.95 -13.62 19.87
CA ALA A 544 -19.57 -13.53 20.38
C ALA A 544 -19.37 -14.41 21.62
N LEU A 545 -20.25 -14.31 22.61
CA LEU A 545 -20.18 -15.11 23.84
C LEU A 545 -20.35 -16.61 23.57
N LEU A 546 -21.35 -16.99 22.77
CA LEU A 546 -21.57 -18.39 22.38
C LEU A 546 -20.40 -18.93 21.56
N GLY A 547 -19.92 -18.19 20.57
CA GLY A 547 -18.78 -18.59 19.74
C GLY A 547 -17.50 -18.78 20.55
N PHE A 548 -17.20 -17.85 21.46
CA PHE A 548 -16.03 -17.91 22.33
C PHE A 548 -16.11 -19.09 23.31
N SER A 549 -17.21 -19.19 24.07
CA SER A 549 -17.39 -20.19 25.12
C SER A 549 -17.51 -21.61 24.56
N ALA A 550 -18.29 -21.81 23.49
CA ALA A 550 -18.41 -23.10 22.84
C ALA A 550 -17.07 -23.58 22.28
N THR A 551 -16.31 -22.69 21.64
CA THR A 551 -14.99 -23.04 21.09
C THR A 551 -13.99 -23.41 22.19
N LEU A 552 -13.91 -22.61 23.25
CA LEU A 552 -13.07 -22.95 24.40
C LEU A 552 -13.47 -24.31 25.00
N TYR A 553 -14.76 -24.57 25.19
CA TYR A 553 -15.25 -25.85 25.69
C TYR A 553 -14.81 -27.02 24.81
N LEU A 554 -15.02 -26.92 23.50
CA LEU A 554 -14.69 -27.99 22.55
C LEU A 554 -13.18 -28.26 22.48
N TYR A 555 -12.36 -27.21 22.36
CA TYR A 555 -10.92 -27.38 22.14
C TYR A 555 -10.12 -27.56 23.43
N ALA A 556 -10.41 -26.80 24.49
CA ALA A 556 -9.63 -26.82 25.72
C ALA A 556 -10.08 -27.93 26.69
N PHE A 557 -11.39 -28.14 26.85
CA PHE A 557 -11.92 -29.07 27.86
C PHE A 557 -12.24 -30.46 27.30
N ARG A 558 -12.92 -30.51 26.15
CA ARG A 558 -13.28 -31.79 25.51
C ARG A 558 -12.12 -32.40 24.71
N GLY A 559 -11.08 -31.61 24.42
CA GLY A 559 -9.94 -32.03 23.58
C GLY A 559 -10.37 -32.45 22.17
N TRP A 560 -11.49 -31.90 21.67
CA TRP A 560 -12.02 -32.26 20.37
C TRP A 560 -11.11 -31.75 19.26
N SER A 561 -10.95 -32.57 18.21
CA SER A 561 -10.31 -32.17 16.97
C SER A 561 -11.33 -32.18 15.83
N PRO A 562 -12.07 -31.07 15.61
CA PRO A 562 -13.08 -30.97 14.56
C PRO A 562 -12.55 -31.33 13.17
N TYR A 563 -11.26 -31.12 12.93
CA TYR A 563 -10.58 -31.46 11.68
C TYR A 563 -10.74 -32.93 11.27
N VAL A 564 -10.77 -33.87 12.23
CA VAL A 564 -10.96 -35.30 11.95
C VAL A 564 -12.34 -35.56 11.35
N ARG A 565 -13.38 -34.88 11.85
CA ARG A 565 -14.74 -35.00 11.31
C ARG A 565 -14.91 -34.28 9.98
N VAL A 566 -14.28 -33.12 9.82
CA VAL A 566 -14.27 -32.39 8.55
C VAL A 566 -13.69 -33.25 7.43
N LYS A 567 -12.60 -33.99 7.70
CA LYS A 567 -12.04 -34.96 6.74
C LYS A 567 -12.96 -36.14 6.43
N GLY A 568 -13.83 -36.51 7.36
CA GLY A 568 -14.77 -37.63 7.18
C GLY A 568 -15.97 -37.31 6.28
N SER A 569 -16.18 -36.05 5.90
CA SER A 569 -17.28 -35.62 5.04
C SER A 569 -16.76 -34.83 3.84
N GLU A 570 -17.08 -35.27 2.62
CA GLU A 570 -16.64 -34.61 1.38
C GLU A 570 -17.10 -33.16 1.29
N LEU A 571 -18.34 -32.89 1.70
CA LEU A 571 -18.92 -31.54 1.71
C LEU A 571 -18.14 -30.62 2.67
N LEU A 572 -17.95 -31.05 3.91
CA LEU A 572 -17.23 -30.26 4.92
C LEU A 572 -15.77 -30.07 4.52
N TYR A 573 -15.12 -31.08 3.96
CA TYR A 573 -13.75 -30.98 3.47
C TYR A 573 -13.63 -30.02 2.28
N SER A 574 -14.64 -29.97 1.40
CA SER A 574 -14.68 -29.03 0.27
C SER A 574 -14.82 -27.59 0.76
N VAL A 575 -15.72 -27.34 1.71
CA VAL A 575 -15.87 -26.02 2.34
C VAL A 575 -14.59 -25.63 3.07
N TYR A 576 -14.02 -26.53 3.88
CA TYR A 576 -12.75 -26.32 4.55
C TYR A 576 -11.64 -25.97 3.55
N SER A 577 -11.51 -26.74 2.47
CA SER A 577 -10.48 -26.54 1.46
C SER A 577 -10.66 -25.21 0.73
N PHE A 578 -11.89 -24.85 0.35
CA PHE A 578 -12.18 -23.53 -0.23
C PHE A 578 -11.75 -22.37 0.68
N LEU A 579 -12.09 -22.44 1.97
CA LEU A 579 -11.70 -21.42 2.95
C LEU A 579 -10.19 -21.41 3.20
N TYR A 580 -9.57 -22.60 3.27
CA TYR A 580 -8.14 -22.76 3.51
C TYR A 580 -7.31 -22.29 2.30
N ASP A 581 -7.81 -22.54 1.10
CA ASP A 581 -7.24 -22.11 -0.17
C ASP A 581 -7.66 -20.67 -0.53
N ARG A 582 -7.96 -19.86 0.49
CA ARG A 582 -8.17 -18.40 0.41
C ARG A 582 -9.26 -18.01 -0.59
N TRP A 583 -10.40 -18.71 -0.54
CA TRP A 583 -11.52 -18.52 -1.48
C TRP A 583 -11.10 -18.67 -2.95
N LEU A 584 -9.97 -19.34 -3.22
CA LEU A 584 -9.32 -19.45 -4.52
C LEU A 584 -8.84 -18.12 -5.13
N ILE A 585 -8.95 -17.01 -4.39
CA ILE A 585 -8.68 -15.66 -4.90
C ILE A 585 -7.21 -15.52 -5.32
N ASN A 586 -6.29 -16.00 -4.48
CA ASN A 586 -4.87 -16.09 -4.82
C ASN A 586 -4.67 -16.76 -6.19
N SER A 587 -5.24 -17.95 -6.39
CA SER A 587 -5.06 -18.71 -7.62
C SER A 587 -5.66 -18.00 -8.84
N LEU A 588 -6.80 -17.32 -8.67
CA LEU A 588 -7.41 -16.50 -9.72
C LEU A 588 -6.48 -15.34 -10.11
N TYR A 589 -5.85 -14.65 -9.17
CA TYR A 589 -4.89 -13.58 -9.47
C TYR A 589 -3.70 -14.07 -10.27
N TYR A 590 -3.08 -15.19 -9.88
CA TYR A 590 -1.96 -15.73 -10.64
C TYR A 590 -2.36 -16.16 -12.05
N ARG A 591 -3.53 -16.79 -12.19
CA ARG A 591 -3.96 -17.35 -13.48
C ARG A 591 -4.46 -16.30 -14.46
N PHE A 592 -5.18 -15.29 -13.98
CA PHE A 592 -5.79 -14.27 -14.85
C PHE A 592 -4.95 -13.00 -14.92
N ILE A 593 -4.47 -12.48 -13.79
CA ILE A 593 -3.74 -11.21 -13.75
C ILE A 593 -2.26 -11.44 -14.06
N VAL A 594 -1.56 -12.27 -13.30
CA VAL A 594 -0.11 -12.44 -13.45
C VAL A 594 0.24 -13.16 -14.75
N ALA A 595 -0.40 -14.29 -15.04
CA ALA A 595 -0.15 -15.02 -16.29
C ALA A 595 -0.62 -14.21 -17.52
N GLY A 596 -1.74 -13.48 -17.41
CA GLY A 596 -2.20 -12.57 -18.45
C GLY A 596 -1.19 -11.46 -18.73
N ALA A 597 -0.70 -10.76 -17.70
CA ALA A 597 0.33 -9.74 -17.83
C ALA A 597 1.64 -10.29 -18.41
N LYS A 598 2.05 -11.51 -18.01
CA LYS A 598 3.21 -12.20 -18.58
C LYS A 598 3.02 -12.49 -20.07
N GLN A 599 1.82 -12.92 -20.49
CA GLN A 599 1.50 -13.14 -21.90
C GLN A 599 1.57 -11.85 -22.69
N VAL A 600 0.95 -10.77 -22.22
CA VAL A 600 1.01 -9.44 -22.85
C VAL A 600 2.47 -8.96 -22.96
N SER A 601 3.23 -9.02 -21.87
CA SER A 601 4.66 -8.67 -21.87
C SER A 601 5.45 -9.46 -22.90
N SER A 602 5.24 -10.78 -22.98
CA SER A 602 5.92 -11.64 -23.96
C SER A 602 5.50 -11.35 -25.41
N LEU A 603 4.23 -10.99 -25.64
CA LEU A 603 3.72 -10.61 -26.95
C LEU A 603 4.34 -9.28 -27.39
N THR A 604 4.32 -8.28 -26.52
CA THR A 604 4.89 -6.95 -26.78
C THR A 604 6.38 -7.05 -27.08
N SER A 605 7.15 -7.79 -26.27
CA SER A 605 8.58 -7.95 -26.53
C SER A 605 8.87 -8.68 -27.86
N ARG A 606 8.08 -9.71 -28.22
CA ARG A 606 8.22 -10.38 -29.52
C ARG A 606 7.87 -9.49 -30.70
N LEU A 607 6.80 -8.71 -30.61
CA LEU A 607 6.33 -7.85 -31.69
C LEU A 607 7.20 -6.60 -31.85
N VAL A 608 7.47 -5.90 -30.74
CA VAL A 608 8.19 -4.64 -30.74
C VAL A 608 9.70 -4.86 -30.76
N ASP A 609 10.27 -5.50 -29.74
CA ASP A 609 11.73 -5.64 -29.65
C ASP A 609 12.25 -6.56 -30.75
N THR A 610 11.76 -7.80 -30.81
CA THR A 610 12.30 -8.76 -31.79
C THR A 610 11.81 -8.48 -33.21
N GLY A 611 10.56 -8.04 -33.37
CA GLY A 611 9.95 -7.80 -34.68
C GLY A 611 10.36 -6.47 -35.30
N ILE A 612 10.08 -5.35 -34.62
CA ILE A 612 10.32 -4.01 -35.14
C ILE A 612 11.78 -3.60 -34.94
N VAL A 613 12.31 -3.72 -33.73
CA VAL A 613 13.67 -3.22 -33.44
C VAL A 613 14.72 -4.12 -34.08
N ASP A 614 14.72 -5.43 -33.79
CA ASP A 614 15.78 -6.30 -34.28
C ASP A 614 15.65 -6.70 -35.74
N ARG A 615 14.46 -7.12 -36.19
CA ARG A 615 14.31 -7.58 -37.58
C ARG A 615 14.14 -6.42 -38.55
N PHE A 616 13.28 -5.46 -38.26
CA PHE A 616 13.05 -4.35 -39.19
C PHE A 616 14.17 -3.31 -39.11
N TYR A 617 14.45 -2.75 -37.93
CA TYR A 617 15.43 -1.67 -37.79
C TYR A 617 16.88 -2.15 -37.88
N HIS A 618 17.29 -3.19 -37.14
CA HIS A 618 18.70 -3.63 -37.15
C HIS A 618 19.08 -4.51 -38.35
N ARG A 619 18.13 -5.16 -39.04
CA ARG A 619 18.45 -6.08 -40.16
C ARG A 619 17.89 -5.61 -41.50
N LEU A 620 16.58 -5.42 -41.62
CA LEU A 620 15.95 -5.14 -42.91
C LEU A 620 16.38 -3.78 -43.47
N LEU A 621 16.33 -2.72 -42.66
CA LEU A 621 16.72 -1.38 -43.10
C LEU A 621 18.18 -1.34 -43.57
N PRO A 622 19.20 -1.75 -42.77
CA PRO A 622 20.59 -1.76 -43.23
C PRO A 622 20.82 -2.61 -44.47
N THR A 623 20.21 -3.80 -44.56
CA THR A 623 20.38 -4.67 -45.74
C THR A 623 19.74 -4.08 -46.99
N LEU A 624 18.58 -3.44 -46.87
CA LEU A 624 17.93 -2.73 -47.97
C LEU A 624 18.78 -1.55 -48.43
N PHE A 625 19.25 -0.70 -47.51
CA PHE A 625 20.12 0.44 -47.84
C PHE A 625 21.44 -0.02 -48.45
N ALA A 626 22.07 -1.07 -47.95
CA ALA A 626 23.28 -1.65 -48.54
C ALA A 626 23.03 -2.16 -49.96
N ARG A 627 21.90 -2.82 -50.22
CA ARG A 627 21.52 -3.28 -51.56
C ARG A 627 21.25 -2.11 -52.52
N LEU A 628 20.48 -1.12 -52.08
CA LEU A 628 20.20 0.08 -52.89
C LEU A 628 21.48 0.86 -53.19
N SER A 629 22.35 1.03 -52.19
CA SER A 629 23.67 1.66 -52.36
C SER A 629 24.52 0.89 -53.37
N GLY A 630 24.53 -0.44 -53.34
CA GLY A 630 25.27 -1.26 -54.30
C GLY A 630 24.71 -1.21 -55.73
N ILE A 631 23.38 -1.03 -55.89
CA ILE A 631 22.77 -0.81 -57.21
C ILE A 631 23.13 0.58 -57.73
N ALA A 632 23.01 1.59 -56.88
CA ALA A 632 23.33 2.98 -57.22
C ALA A 632 24.81 3.12 -57.61
N SER A 633 25.73 2.53 -56.86
CA SER A 633 27.16 2.59 -57.18
C SER A 633 27.48 1.97 -58.54
N ARG A 634 26.89 0.81 -58.86
CA ARG A 634 27.07 0.16 -60.18
C ARG A 634 26.54 1.00 -61.34
N LEU A 635 25.37 1.63 -61.17
CA LEU A 635 24.78 2.50 -62.19
C LEU A 635 25.61 3.76 -62.41
N VAL A 636 26.11 4.36 -61.32
CA VAL A 636 26.99 5.53 -61.37
C VAL A 636 28.32 5.16 -62.02
N GLU A 637 28.98 4.07 -61.61
CA GLU A 637 30.21 3.58 -62.23
C GLU A 637 30.05 3.30 -63.73
N ALA A 638 28.99 2.59 -64.14
CA ALA A 638 28.72 2.33 -65.55
C ALA A 638 28.46 3.62 -66.35
N SER A 639 27.77 4.59 -65.75
CA SER A 639 27.53 5.90 -66.36
C SER A 639 28.83 6.69 -66.52
N TYR A 640 29.66 6.76 -65.47
CA TYR A 640 30.96 7.42 -65.50
C TYR A 640 31.92 6.79 -66.51
N ASP A 641 31.98 5.46 -66.56
CA ASP A 641 32.83 4.74 -67.50
C ASP A 641 32.38 5.00 -68.96
N SER A 642 31.07 4.94 -69.23
CA SER A 642 30.54 5.26 -70.57
C SER A 642 30.76 6.73 -71.00
N LEU A 643 30.65 7.68 -70.06
CA LEU A 643 30.82 9.10 -70.34
C LEU A 643 32.28 9.47 -70.51
N LEU A 644 33.12 9.17 -69.50
CA LEU A 644 34.51 9.61 -69.45
C LEU A 644 35.42 8.77 -70.35
N HIS A 645 35.33 7.43 -70.28
CA HIS A 645 36.24 6.57 -71.03
C HIS A 645 35.83 6.39 -72.50
N VAL A 646 34.54 6.34 -72.80
CA VAL A 646 34.07 6.05 -74.17
C VAL A 646 33.74 7.32 -74.95
N ARG A 647 32.77 8.12 -74.47
CA ARG A 647 32.25 9.27 -75.24
C ARG A 647 33.22 10.44 -75.28
N LEU A 648 33.79 10.85 -74.14
CA LEU A 648 34.66 12.03 -74.06
C LEU A 648 35.96 11.83 -74.85
N VAL A 649 36.58 10.65 -74.72
CA VAL A 649 37.74 10.26 -75.52
C VAL A 649 37.41 10.21 -77.02
N GLY A 650 36.24 9.68 -77.39
CA GLY A 650 35.77 9.66 -78.78
C GLY A 650 35.58 11.07 -79.36
N LEU A 651 35.00 11.99 -78.58
CA LEU A 651 34.75 13.38 -78.97
C LEU A 651 36.06 14.14 -79.19
N PHE A 652 37.03 13.99 -78.28
CA PHE A 652 38.37 14.59 -78.43
C PHE A 652 39.11 14.03 -79.64
N LYS A 653 39.06 12.72 -79.89
CA LYS A 653 39.63 12.11 -81.11
C LYS A 653 38.98 12.69 -82.38
N GLY A 654 37.65 12.85 -82.37
CA GLY A 654 36.89 13.45 -83.48
C GLY A 654 37.28 14.90 -83.75
N LEU A 655 37.25 15.75 -82.71
CA LEU A 655 37.63 17.17 -82.80
C LEU A 655 39.08 17.34 -83.28
N TRP A 656 40.01 16.54 -82.73
CA TRP A 656 41.41 16.59 -83.14
C TRP A 656 41.61 16.19 -84.61
N SER A 657 40.86 15.19 -85.09
CA SER A 657 40.90 14.78 -86.50
C SER A 657 40.45 15.91 -87.44
N SER A 658 39.50 16.74 -87.02
CA SER A 658 39.02 17.91 -87.76
C SER A 658 40.02 19.07 -87.70
N PHE A 659 40.60 19.37 -86.52
CA PHE A 659 41.65 20.37 -86.38
C PHE A 659 42.89 20.03 -87.21
N ARG A 660 43.27 18.74 -87.28
CA ARG A 660 44.38 18.29 -88.13
C ARG A 660 44.17 18.61 -89.60
N LYS A 661 42.92 18.61 -90.10
CA LYS A 661 42.59 18.96 -91.48
C LYS A 661 42.74 20.46 -91.77
N MET A 662 42.72 21.32 -90.75
CA MET A 662 42.97 22.77 -90.91
C MET A 662 44.46 23.09 -91.15
N GLN A 663 45.37 22.18 -90.81
CA GLN A 663 46.79 22.29 -91.18
C GLN A 663 47.00 21.74 -92.59
N THR A 664 46.75 22.57 -93.60
CA THR A 664 46.82 22.15 -95.01
C THR A 664 48.23 22.17 -95.62
N GLY A 665 49.24 22.66 -94.89
CA GLY A 665 50.62 22.80 -95.36
C GLY A 665 50.85 23.92 -96.39
N ARG A 666 49.81 24.67 -96.76
CA ARG A 666 49.87 25.74 -97.76
C ARG A 666 49.92 27.10 -97.08
N ALA A 667 51.04 27.82 -97.23
CA ALA A 667 51.25 29.15 -96.65
C ALA A 667 50.10 30.16 -96.91
N PRO A 668 49.44 30.18 -98.08
CA PRO A 668 48.29 31.08 -98.31
C PRO A 668 47.11 30.83 -97.36
N HIS A 669 46.84 29.57 -96.98
CA HIS A 669 45.74 29.24 -96.08
C HIS A 669 46.01 29.79 -94.66
N TYR A 670 47.26 29.72 -94.21
CA TYR A 670 47.67 30.26 -92.91
C TYR A 670 47.62 31.78 -92.87
N LEU A 671 47.97 32.46 -93.98
CA LEU A 671 47.76 33.90 -94.12
C LEU A 671 46.28 34.27 -94.07
N ILE A 672 45.41 33.51 -94.74
CA ILE A 672 43.96 33.70 -94.67
C ILE A 672 43.46 33.53 -93.23
N TYR A 673 43.89 32.48 -92.51
CA TYR A 673 43.49 32.27 -91.11
C TYR A 673 44.00 33.39 -90.20
N PHE A 674 45.22 33.88 -90.42
CA PHE A 674 45.77 35.01 -89.69
C PHE A 674 44.94 36.28 -89.92
N TRP A 675 44.64 36.60 -91.18
CA TRP A 675 43.85 37.79 -91.51
C TRP A 675 42.39 37.68 -91.07
N LEU A 676 41.76 36.49 -91.16
CA LEU A 676 40.44 36.23 -90.58
C LEU A 676 40.47 36.40 -89.06
N GLY A 677 41.47 35.83 -88.39
CA GLY A 677 41.66 35.97 -86.95
C GLY A 677 41.85 37.43 -86.55
N ALA A 678 42.73 38.16 -87.24
CA ALA A 678 42.96 39.58 -87.00
C ALA A 678 41.70 40.41 -87.27
N SER A 679 40.96 40.11 -88.33
CA SER A 679 39.69 40.81 -88.67
C SER A 679 38.62 40.53 -87.63
N VAL A 680 38.49 39.30 -87.14
CA VAL A 680 37.55 38.94 -86.07
C VAL A 680 37.94 39.64 -84.77
N VAL A 681 39.23 39.67 -84.42
CA VAL A 681 39.72 40.41 -83.24
C VAL A 681 39.43 41.91 -83.37
N LEU A 682 39.69 42.50 -84.53
CA LEU A 682 39.38 43.90 -84.81
C LEU A 682 37.87 44.18 -84.78
N LEU A 683 37.03 43.27 -85.29
CA LEU A 683 35.57 43.38 -85.21
C LEU A 683 35.06 43.26 -83.77
N LEU A 684 35.62 42.36 -82.96
CA LEU A 684 35.29 42.24 -81.54
C LEU A 684 35.73 43.49 -80.76
N LEU A 685 36.89 44.06 -81.08
CA LEU A 685 37.35 45.34 -80.52
C LEU A 685 36.43 46.50 -80.95
N ALA A 686 36.05 46.58 -82.23
CA ALA A 686 35.18 47.64 -82.76
C ALA A 686 33.72 47.53 -82.29
N ALA A 687 33.21 46.32 -82.07
CA ALA A 687 31.88 46.07 -81.51
C ALA A 687 31.79 46.38 -80.00
N GLY A 688 32.87 46.90 -79.38
CA GLY A 688 32.89 47.27 -77.97
C GLY A 688 32.85 46.08 -77.00
N TRP A 689 33.18 44.87 -77.46
CA TRP A 689 33.23 43.65 -76.63
C TRP A 689 34.41 43.63 -75.65
N PHE A 690 35.40 44.50 -75.86
CA PHE A 690 36.49 44.77 -74.92
C PHE A 690 36.42 46.24 -74.49
N LYS A 691 35.54 46.57 -73.56
CA LYS A 691 35.70 47.79 -72.76
C LYS A 691 36.78 47.51 -71.70
N TRP A 692 37.92 48.18 -71.82
CA TRP A 692 38.92 48.23 -70.75
C TRP A 692 38.46 49.15 -69.63
#